data_AF-C0QF97-F1
#
_entry.id   AF-C0QF97-F1
#
_cell.length_a   1.000
_cell.length_b   1.000
_cell.length_c   1.000
_cell.angle_alpha   90.00
_cell.angle_beta   90.00
_cell.angle_gamma   90.00
#
_symmetry.space_group_name_H-M   'P 1'
#
loop_
_entity.id
_entity.type
_entity.pdbx_description
1 polymer ?
#
loop_
_entity_poly.entity_id
_entity_poly.type
_entity_poly.pdbx_seq_one_letter_code
_entity_poly.pdbx_strand_id
1 'polypeptide(L)'
;MGFETKRLFFDKRDQDLIKIVNAVYDEGSALGYTEKLYYPFFHPFGIKELSESKGLRIANSVVHLLESMERGDEEYRLQALRGLKDEILNTAEGVLPKNTARVLLQIMKDLVRARGDKFKQLELAHAFRTTASGKPRLIRRQLKAHHLLEMPEEWNQVTFDDHVHDANTKGRKSPTHLIMDAWIKGIRRLRVIYYHYIEPRFAAELIEAADIMDIDLRIGIEFAARFRDRYISFIWVSRGLPDIQTFLCFLAEPHVIEFMDQGKEVLKYKTAYILKVLAAFNDKQRIILNQAFGVELEPLDADKFLKFVAPGQASILHLGEYIHLHLIRLMKLRLKEISHTYATADDNAKQEIKALIKAVDQLSTGDIVDGYLQPENFPEIPDPMTVNDNVDDSEIPPRLKLGFNRLLDEIVTLLPSFRITLNLDNMNVEDVLELLYDSDGLITRLEIFNLKAYTTGKTDQIPAISELQQAINEASLLKLKRIVRQIIGQMKSRGHKDESDRTRKLVGILHDIYTFRTMYRTTRLRSRIGSDSTGRSLQAYGMGLGIIDTLPRQARREVSRKGCSRLIIPFNMQTCLRVTTIPSATAGALVKWLRKFPGLERLGAKKKSDWVVEEYSARMTPQGNIVTLGGIQKEISNGLSLDVEATKEEKPYDQSWDNLNSRLKNTLKVFIGFVPAFACFILTKDWWFLAYFGAFIWFGITGLRNIIQSVLGGGGINRSHLLRWNDYVSWDRMTDSLLFTGFSVPLLDYFVKTLLLNKGFGINVATNPMALYAIMALANGIYLSTHNAFRGLPRAAIMGNFFRSIFSIPIAIVLSASIGGILGASGIVAIDAVLQKWAAIISKAASDVVAGIIEGSADRFHNVALRTRDYKKKFRELFDSYSRLELLFPDTCELTILQDPEKLINSTNGEVRDLINVLIINALDMLYFWMYQPRARITAREMVARFTPEERRIFILAQGILEQEQHISRLFVDGILGRNFSKPLSFYLMGYQEYLVAIRGLEE
;
A
#
# COMPACT_ATOMS: atom_id res chain seq x y z
N MET A 1 -22.36 -27.95 20.58
CA MET A 1 -22.75 -26.53 20.41
C MET A 1 -21.79 -25.67 19.56
N GLY A 2 -20.49 -26.00 19.39
CA GLY A 2 -19.53 -25.12 18.69
C GLY A 2 -19.52 -25.11 17.15
N PHE A 3 -20.24 -26.01 16.47
CA PHE A 3 -20.25 -26.08 14.99
C PHE A 3 -21.41 -25.27 14.36
N GLU A 4 -22.56 -25.19 15.03
CA GLU A 4 -23.73 -24.41 14.56
C GLU A 4 -23.52 -22.91 14.74
N THR A 5 -22.93 -22.48 15.85
CA THR A 5 -22.54 -21.08 16.08
C THR A 5 -21.54 -20.59 15.03
N LYS A 6 -20.57 -21.42 14.61
CA LYS A 6 -19.62 -21.06 13.54
C LYS A 6 -20.28 -20.79 12.18
N ARG A 7 -21.41 -21.44 11.85
CA ARG A 7 -22.16 -21.20 10.60
C ARG A 7 -23.00 -19.93 10.61
N LEU A 8 -23.44 -19.48 11.79
CA LEU A 8 -24.22 -18.25 11.95
C LEU A 8 -23.38 -17.00 11.68
N PHE A 9 -22.09 -17.06 12.01
CA PHE A 9 -21.18 -15.94 11.83
C PHE A 9 -20.34 -16.08 10.55
N PHE A 10 -19.53 -17.13 10.41
CA PHE A 10 -18.62 -17.22 9.26
C PHE A 10 -19.25 -17.86 8.02
N ASP A 11 -18.83 -17.42 6.84
CA ASP A 11 -19.25 -18.01 5.58
C ASP A 11 -18.40 -19.24 5.24
N LYS A 12 -18.98 -20.22 4.53
CA LYS A 12 -18.23 -21.42 4.06
C LYS A 12 -16.98 -21.03 3.25
N ARG A 13 -17.08 -19.95 2.48
CA ARG A 13 -15.99 -19.39 1.68
C ARG A 13 -14.82 -18.86 2.53
N ASP A 14 -15.08 -18.45 3.77
CA ASP A 14 -14.03 -17.98 4.69
C ASP A 14 -13.15 -19.18 5.11
N GLN A 15 -13.76 -20.35 5.34
CA GLN A 15 -13.03 -21.61 5.59
C GLN A 15 -12.29 -22.11 4.35
N ASP A 16 -12.89 -21.98 3.17
CA ASP A 16 -12.26 -22.36 1.90
C ASP A 16 -10.99 -21.52 1.67
N LEU A 17 -11.03 -20.21 1.95
CA LEU A 17 -9.86 -19.33 1.87
C LEU A 17 -8.73 -19.77 2.82
N ILE A 18 -9.04 -20.13 4.07
CA ILE A 18 -8.02 -20.62 5.02
C ILE A 18 -7.40 -21.92 4.56
N LYS A 19 -8.23 -22.87 4.10
CA LYS A 19 -7.73 -24.15 3.57
C LYS A 19 -6.75 -23.91 2.45
N ILE A 20 -7.05 -22.97 1.56
CA ILE A 20 -6.16 -22.60 0.46
C ILE A 20 -4.87 -22.01 1.01
N VAL A 21 -4.95 -20.97 1.86
CA VAL A 21 -3.75 -20.28 2.35
C VAL A 21 -2.84 -21.24 3.12
N ASN A 22 -3.40 -22.15 3.91
CA ASN A 22 -2.63 -23.17 4.61
C ASN A 22 -2.10 -24.25 3.64
N ALA A 23 -2.91 -24.70 2.67
CA ALA A 23 -2.49 -25.71 1.69
C ALA A 23 -1.31 -25.23 0.82
N VAL A 24 -1.29 -23.96 0.40
CA VAL A 24 -0.18 -23.39 -0.37
C VAL A 24 1.13 -23.37 0.46
N TYR A 25 1.04 -23.31 1.79
CA TYR A 25 2.19 -23.36 2.70
C TYR A 25 2.58 -24.78 3.14
N ASP A 26 1.61 -25.71 3.25
CA ASP A 26 1.79 -27.10 3.67
C ASP A 26 2.28 -27.99 2.51
N GLU A 27 1.70 -27.82 1.32
CA GLU A 27 2.21 -28.39 0.07
C GLU A 27 3.33 -27.48 -0.42
N GLY A 28 4.59 -27.72 0.02
CA GLY A 28 5.75 -27.02 -0.54
C GLY A 28 5.62 -26.96 -2.07
N SER A 29 5.50 -25.75 -2.62
CA SER A 29 4.80 -25.46 -3.87
C SER A 29 5.30 -26.27 -5.08
N ALA A 30 4.67 -27.41 -5.37
CA ALA A 30 4.72 -28.02 -6.69
C ALA A 30 3.59 -27.47 -7.56
N LEU A 31 3.55 -26.15 -7.75
CA LEU A 31 2.99 -25.63 -9.00
C LEU A 31 3.93 -26.09 -10.12
N GLY A 32 3.37 -26.48 -11.27
CA GLY A 32 4.19 -26.84 -12.44
C GLY A 32 5.11 -25.68 -12.84
N TYR A 33 6.29 -25.98 -13.37
CA TYR A 33 7.25 -24.97 -13.85
C TYR A 33 6.59 -23.94 -14.79
N THR A 34 5.72 -24.43 -15.67
CA THR A 34 4.87 -23.68 -16.61
C THR A 34 3.91 -22.70 -15.92
N GLU A 35 3.27 -23.12 -14.83
CA GLU A 35 2.37 -22.27 -14.05
C GLU A 35 3.13 -21.12 -13.40
N LYS A 36 4.29 -21.40 -12.79
CA LYS A 36 5.10 -20.37 -12.12
C LYS A 36 5.65 -19.33 -13.11
N LEU A 37 6.09 -19.77 -14.29
CA LEU A 37 6.72 -18.90 -15.28
C LEU A 37 5.70 -17.95 -15.94
N TYR A 38 4.52 -18.47 -16.32
CA TYR A 38 3.61 -17.74 -17.20
C TYR A 38 2.41 -17.09 -16.48
N TYR A 39 2.03 -17.55 -15.28
CA TYR A 39 0.88 -17.00 -14.55
C TYR A 39 0.89 -15.46 -14.36
N PRO A 40 2.06 -14.81 -14.11
CA PRO A 40 2.14 -13.36 -13.96
C PRO A 40 1.79 -12.56 -15.21
N PHE A 41 1.90 -13.15 -16.40
CA PHE A 41 1.57 -12.47 -17.66
C PHE A 41 0.05 -12.43 -17.93
N PHE A 42 -0.75 -13.27 -17.26
CA PHE A 42 -2.20 -13.21 -17.40
C PHE A 42 -2.77 -11.96 -16.72
N HIS A 43 -3.67 -11.29 -17.43
CA HIS A 43 -4.38 -10.14 -16.90
C HIS A 43 -5.29 -10.54 -15.72
N PRO A 44 -5.36 -9.74 -14.65
CA PRO A 44 -6.25 -10.01 -13.52
C PRO A 44 -7.73 -10.16 -13.87
N PHE A 45 -8.18 -9.46 -14.92
CA PHE A 45 -9.54 -9.56 -15.49
C PHE A 45 -9.60 -10.40 -16.77
N GLY A 46 -8.57 -11.20 -17.01
CA GLY A 46 -8.35 -12.04 -18.19
C GLY A 46 -8.92 -13.45 -18.02
N ILE A 47 -8.48 -14.37 -18.88
CA ILE A 47 -9.06 -15.73 -18.97
C ILE A 47 -8.93 -16.51 -17.66
N LYS A 48 -7.96 -16.17 -16.80
CA LYS A 48 -7.77 -16.77 -15.47
C LYS A 48 -8.92 -16.52 -14.48
N GLU A 49 -9.86 -15.63 -14.80
CA GLU A 49 -11.11 -15.53 -14.03
C GLU A 49 -11.97 -16.80 -14.10
N LEU A 50 -11.80 -17.59 -15.16
CA LEU A 50 -12.53 -18.85 -15.34
C LEU A 50 -11.95 -19.99 -14.48
N SER A 51 -10.66 -19.95 -14.15
CA SER A 51 -10.01 -20.96 -13.31
C SER A 51 -10.18 -20.66 -11.81
N GLU A 52 -10.04 -19.39 -11.39
CA GLU A 52 -9.96 -19.00 -9.98
C GLU A 52 -10.80 -17.77 -9.64
N SER A 53 -11.34 -17.72 -8.42
CA SER A 53 -12.05 -16.52 -7.94
C SER A 53 -11.08 -15.38 -7.61
N LYS A 54 -11.53 -14.12 -7.70
CA LYS A 54 -10.71 -12.93 -7.37
C LYS A 54 -10.01 -13.01 -6.00
N GLY A 55 -10.75 -13.44 -4.98
CA GLY A 55 -10.18 -13.59 -3.62
C GLY A 55 -9.09 -14.65 -3.55
N LEU A 56 -9.21 -15.72 -4.37
CA LEU A 56 -8.24 -16.80 -4.47
C LEU A 56 -6.96 -16.34 -5.17
N ARG A 57 -7.07 -15.65 -6.31
CA ARG A 57 -5.91 -15.12 -7.04
C ARG A 57 -5.08 -14.14 -6.21
N ILE A 58 -5.76 -13.26 -5.47
CA ILE A 58 -5.09 -12.33 -4.55
C ILE A 58 -4.37 -13.10 -3.44
N ALA A 59 -5.03 -14.12 -2.86
CA ALA A 59 -4.40 -14.95 -1.83
C ALA A 59 -3.17 -15.69 -2.36
N ASN A 60 -3.28 -16.36 -3.51
CA ASN A 60 -2.16 -17.03 -4.17
C ASN A 60 -1.00 -16.05 -4.42
N SER A 61 -1.29 -14.88 -4.98
CA SER A 61 -0.24 -13.87 -5.25
C SER A 61 0.46 -13.38 -3.98
N VAL A 62 -0.27 -13.19 -2.89
CA VAL A 62 0.33 -12.78 -1.61
C VAL A 62 1.14 -13.93 -1.00
N VAL A 63 0.63 -15.15 -1.03
CA VAL A 63 1.35 -16.31 -0.49
C VAL A 63 2.61 -16.58 -1.30
N HIS A 64 2.55 -16.53 -2.64
CA HIS A 64 3.73 -16.65 -3.49
C HIS A 64 4.76 -15.55 -3.21
N LEU A 65 4.31 -14.31 -2.99
CA LEU A 65 5.25 -13.27 -2.58
C LEU A 65 5.86 -13.61 -1.21
N LEU A 66 5.08 -14.00 -0.21
CA LEU A 66 5.58 -14.35 1.13
C LEU A 66 6.55 -15.54 1.09
N GLU A 67 6.23 -16.59 0.35
CA GLU A 67 7.10 -17.75 0.12
C GLU A 67 8.38 -17.36 -0.61
N SER A 68 8.27 -16.55 -1.68
CA SER A 68 9.43 -16.04 -2.42
C SER A 68 10.35 -15.20 -1.52
N MET A 69 9.79 -14.48 -0.54
CA MET A 69 10.57 -13.69 0.41
C MET A 69 11.26 -14.55 1.47
N GLU A 70 10.79 -15.77 1.73
CA GLU A 70 11.41 -16.71 2.67
C GLU A 70 12.45 -17.63 2.00
N ARG A 71 12.23 -18.03 0.73
CA ARG A 71 13.01 -19.10 0.06
C ARG A 71 13.35 -18.85 -1.42
N GLY A 72 12.79 -17.82 -2.04
CA GLY A 72 12.91 -17.56 -3.48
C GLY A 72 14.11 -16.73 -3.85
N ASP A 73 14.58 -16.88 -5.09
CA ASP A 73 15.64 -16.05 -5.67
C ASP A 73 15.15 -14.63 -6.01
N GLU A 74 16.08 -13.69 -6.25
CA GLU A 74 15.82 -12.27 -6.54
C GLU A 74 14.78 -12.08 -7.66
N GLU A 75 14.98 -12.74 -8.80
CA GLU A 75 14.09 -12.65 -9.95
C GLU A 75 12.66 -13.13 -9.63
N TYR A 76 12.56 -14.24 -8.89
CA TYR A 76 11.27 -14.79 -8.47
C TYR A 76 10.53 -13.86 -7.51
N ARG A 77 11.24 -13.19 -6.59
CA ARG A 77 10.65 -12.17 -5.69
C ARG A 77 10.09 -10.98 -6.46
N LEU A 78 10.83 -10.48 -7.44
CA LEU A 78 10.41 -9.36 -8.28
C LEU A 78 9.20 -9.72 -9.16
N GLN A 79 9.21 -10.92 -9.74
CA GLN A 79 8.08 -11.43 -10.52
C GLN A 79 6.83 -11.60 -9.66
N ALA A 80 6.95 -12.15 -8.45
CA ALA A 80 5.86 -12.26 -7.50
C ALA A 80 5.31 -10.88 -7.09
N LEU A 81 6.19 -9.88 -6.90
CA LEU A 81 5.79 -8.51 -6.58
C LEU A 81 5.01 -7.85 -7.73
N ARG A 82 5.46 -8.05 -8.98
CA ARG A 82 4.75 -7.58 -10.19
C ARG A 82 3.36 -8.21 -10.28
N GLY A 83 3.28 -9.53 -10.16
CA GLY A 83 2.00 -10.27 -10.18
C GLY A 83 1.05 -9.80 -9.07
N LEU A 84 1.56 -9.60 -7.85
CA LEU A 84 0.79 -9.09 -6.72
C LEU A 84 0.26 -7.67 -6.96
N LYS A 85 1.12 -6.77 -7.42
CA LYS A 85 0.74 -5.39 -7.75
C LYS A 85 -0.40 -5.41 -8.76
N ASP A 86 -0.29 -6.24 -9.79
CA ASP A 86 -1.31 -6.34 -10.81
C ASP A 86 -2.63 -6.90 -10.28
N GLU A 87 -2.59 -8.00 -9.51
CA GLU A 87 -3.79 -8.59 -8.93
C GLU A 87 -4.49 -7.64 -7.95
N ILE A 88 -3.75 -6.86 -7.16
CA ILE A 88 -4.36 -6.06 -6.09
C ILE A 88 -4.66 -4.63 -6.54
N LEU A 89 -3.71 -3.92 -7.14
CA LEU A 89 -3.89 -2.51 -7.48
C LEU A 89 -4.82 -2.33 -8.65
N ASN A 90 -4.76 -3.22 -9.64
CA ASN A 90 -5.59 -3.08 -10.83
C ASN A 90 -7.00 -3.63 -10.60
N THR A 91 -7.21 -4.56 -9.66
CA THR A 91 -8.55 -5.10 -9.39
C THR A 91 -9.29 -4.41 -8.25
N ALA A 92 -8.63 -3.60 -7.42
CA ALA A 92 -9.31 -2.89 -6.34
C ALA A 92 -10.40 -1.95 -6.92
N GLU A 93 -11.64 -2.16 -6.49
CA GLU A 93 -12.82 -1.43 -6.96
C GLU A 93 -13.27 -0.38 -5.93
N GLY A 94 -14.11 0.56 -6.37
CA GLY A 94 -14.76 1.53 -5.50
C GLY A 94 -14.07 2.89 -5.44
N VAL A 95 -14.43 3.69 -4.43
CA VAL A 95 -13.98 5.10 -4.29
C VAL A 95 -12.57 5.19 -3.69
N LEU A 96 -12.11 4.14 -3.01
CA LEU A 96 -10.81 4.10 -2.31
C LEU A 96 -9.94 2.90 -2.75
N PRO A 97 -9.64 2.75 -4.06
CA PRO A 97 -8.97 1.55 -4.56
C PRO A 97 -7.57 1.34 -3.97
N LYS A 98 -6.73 2.38 -3.87
CA LYS A 98 -5.37 2.25 -3.32
C LYS A 98 -5.39 1.93 -1.84
N ASN A 99 -6.27 2.60 -1.07
CA ASN A 99 -6.42 2.25 0.35
C ASN A 99 -7.01 0.85 0.56
N THR A 100 -7.93 0.40 -0.31
CA THR A 100 -8.46 -0.97 -0.28
C THR A 100 -7.34 -1.98 -0.49
N ALA A 101 -6.51 -1.78 -1.51
CA ALA A 101 -5.34 -2.60 -1.78
C ALA A 101 -4.38 -2.71 -0.58
N ARG A 102 -4.04 -1.58 0.05
CA ARG A 102 -3.17 -1.54 1.24
C ARG A 102 -3.73 -2.37 2.40
N VAL A 103 -5.04 -2.26 2.65
CA VAL A 103 -5.71 -3.02 3.70
C VAL A 103 -5.73 -4.51 3.37
N LEU A 104 -6.07 -4.90 2.14
CA LEU A 104 -6.12 -6.31 1.73
C LEU A 104 -4.76 -6.98 1.90
N LEU A 105 -3.67 -6.30 1.52
CA LEU A 105 -2.30 -6.76 1.75
C LEU A 105 -2.00 -6.95 3.23
N GLN A 106 -2.37 -5.97 4.05
CA GLN A 106 -2.11 -6.04 5.49
C GLN A 106 -2.90 -7.17 6.17
N ILE A 107 -4.19 -7.33 5.85
CA ILE A 107 -5.02 -8.44 6.36
C ILE A 107 -4.42 -9.80 5.95
N MET A 108 -4.00 -9.95 4.68
CA MET A 108 -3.46 -11.22 4.21
C MET A 108 -2.13 -11.56 4.88
N LYS A 109 -1.25 -10.57 5.09
CA LYS A 109 -0.02 -10.76 5.89
C LYS A 109 -0.33 -11.21 7.31
N ASP A 110 -1.33 -10.60 7.95
CA ASP A 110 -1.73 -10.97 9.31
C ASP A 110 -2.39 -12.36 9.32
N LEU A 111 -3.10 -12.76 8.26
CA LEU A 111 -3.73 -14.08 8.12
C LEU A 111 -2.69 -15.19 7.99
N VAL A 112 -1.62 -14.96 7.23
CA VAL A 112 -0.48 -15.88 7.14
C VAL A 112 0.27 -15.98 8.47
N ARG A 113 0.47 -14.85 9.16
CA ARG A 113 1.11 -14.82 10.49
C ARG A 113 0.30 -15.52 11.58
N ALA A 114 -1.02 -15.49 11.48
CA ALA A 114 -1.93 -16.14 12.43
C ALA A 114 -2.05 -17.67 12.23
N ARG A 115 -1.19 -18.28 11.40
CA ARG A 115 -1.17 -19.74 11.21
C ARG A 115 -0.96 -20.46 12.54
N GLY A 116 -1.77 -21.49 12.78
CA GLY A 116 -1.86 -22.17 14.07
C GLY A 116 -3.06 -21.70 14.92
N ASP A 117 -3.50 -20.45 14.76
CA ASP A 117 -4.73 -19.93 15.38
C ASP A 117 -5.88 -19.90 14.34
N LYS A 118 -6.63 -21.00 14.31
CA LYS A 118 -7.76 -21.17 13.39
C LYS A 118 -8.85 -20.10 13.59
N PHE A 119 -9.02 -19.57 14.79
CA PHE A 119 -10.04 -18.56 15.06
C PHE A 119 -9.62 -17.23 14.48
N LYS A 120 -8.38 -16.80 14.74
CA LYS A 120 -7.87 -15.56 14.19
C LYS A 120 -7.80 -15.58 12.67
N GLN A 121 -7.45 -16.73 12.08
CA GLN A 121 -7.51 -16.92 10.63
C GLN A 121 -8.94 -16.77 10.06
N LEU A 122 -9.98 -17.24 10.76
CA LEU A 122 -11.38 -17.07 10.34
C LEU A 122 -11.84 -15.61 10.37
N GLU A 123 -11.50 -14.88 11.43
CA GLU A 123 -11.79 -13.45 11.53
C GLU A 123 -11.12 -12.68 10.40
N LEU A 124 -9.84 -12.94 10.14
CA LEU A 124 -9.07 -12.28 9.09
C LEU A 124 -9.55 -12.67 7.68
N ALA A 125 -9.94 -13.93 7.46
CA ALA A 125 -10.50 -14.37 6.18
C ALA A 125 -11.83 -13.66 5.87
N HIS A 126 -12.69 -13.53 6.87
CA HIS A 126 -13.93 -12.79 6.76
C HIS A 126 -13.68 -11.29 6.51
N ALA A 127 -12.76 -10.69 7.26
CA ALA A 127 -12.34 -9.30 7.07
C ALA A 127 -11.78 -9.06 5.66
N PHE A 128 -10.99 -9.98 5.12
CA PHE A 128 -10.44 -9.91 3.77
C PHE A 128 -11.56 -9.90 2.72
N ARG A 129 -12.48 -10.87 2.77
CA ARG A 129 -13.57 -10.98 1.79
C ARG A 129 -14.53 -9.79 1.84
N THR A 130 -14.86 -9.31 3.03
CA THR A 130 -15.72 -8.13 3.18
C THR A 130 -15.02 -6.88 2.66
N THR A 131 -13.72 -6.71 2.95
CA THR A 131 -12.90 -5.57 2.50
C THR A 131 -12.75 -5.53 0.99
N ALA A 132 -12.69 -6.69 0.33
CA ALA A 132 -12.60 -6.79 -1.13
C ALA A 132 -13.77 -6.12 -1.88
N SER A 133 -14.88 -5.81 -1.19
CA SER A 133 -16.00 -5.03 -1.75
C SER A 133 -15.69 -3.55 -2.00
N GLY A 134 -14.59 -3.00 -1.46
CA GLY A 134 -14.19 -1.60 -1.65
C GLY A 134 -15.08 -0.56 -0.95
N LYS A 135 -15.97 -0.97 -0.04
CA LYS A 135 -16.89 -0.07 0.67
C LYS A 135 -16.12 0.91 1.58
N PRO A 136 -16.17 2.24 1.35
CA PRO A 136 -15.27 3.19 2.02
C PRO A 136 -15.28 3.17 3.55
N ARG A 137 -16.43 2.89 4.17
CA ARG A 137 -16.57 2.79 5.63
C ARG A 137 -15.82 1.60 6.20
N LEU A 138 -15.91 0.46 5.53
CA LEU A 138 -15.21 -0.76 5.93
C LEU A 138 -13.71 -0.57 5.74
N ILE A 139 -13.28 -0.01 4.60
CA ILE A 139 -11.87 0.29 4.34
C ILE A 139 -11.29 1.18 5.43
N ARG A 140 -11.98 2.27 5.80
CA ARG A 140 -11.53 3.17 6.88
C ARG A 140 -11.49 2.51 8.24
N ARG A 141 -12.46 1.65 8.55
CA ARG A 141 -12.45 0.86 9.78
C ARG A 141 -11.24 -0.06 9.83
N GLN A 142 -10.93 -0.74 8.73
CA GLN A 142 -9.79 -1.65 8.66
C GLN A 142 -8.45 -0.90 8.65
N LEU A 143 -8.35 0.25 7.97
CA LEU A 143 -7.21 1.15 8.08
C LEU A 143 -6.93 1.48 9.56
N LYS A 144 -7.96 1.86 10.31
CA LYS A 144 -7.84 2.13 11.75
C LYS A 144 -7.44 0.88 12.54
N ALA A 145 -8.05 -0.27 12.27
CA ALA A 145 -7.77 -1.54 12.97
C ALA A 145 -6.31 -1.99 12.80
N HIS A 146 -5.73 -1.77 11.62
CA HIS A 146 -4.34 -2.12 11.32
C HIS A 146 -3.37 -0.93 11.47
N HIS A 147 -3.76 0.14 12.17
CA HIS A 147 -2.94 1.32 12.41
C HIS A 147 -2.36 1.98 11.13
N LEU A 148 -3.11 1.96 10.02
CA LEU A 148 -2.78 2.63 8.76
C LEU A 148 -3.56 3.95 8.63
N LEU A 149 -2.91 5.02 8.18
CA LEU A 149 -3.58 6.28 7.84
C LEU A 149 -4.20 6.22 6.44
N GLU A 150 -5.38 6.83 6.25
CA GLU A 150 -5.98 7.04 4.93
C GLU A 150 -5.08 7.94 4.07
N MET A 151 -4.64 7.44 2.91
CA MET A 151 -3.86 8.20 1.93
C MET A 151 -4.78 8.78 0.85
N PRO A 152 -4.42 9.90 0.18
CA PRO A 152 -5.20 10.39 -0.94
C PRO A 152 -5.11 9.42 -2.12
N GLU A 153 -6.24 9.18 -2.81
CA GLU A 153 -6.27 8.27 -3.98
C GLU A 153 -5.53 8.85 -5.20
N GLU A 154 -5.43 10.19 -5.29
CA GLU A 154 -4.53 10.89 -6.21
C GLU A 154 -3.06 10.50 -5.98
N TRP A 155 -2.73 9.98 -4.79
CA TRP A 155 -1.42 9.50 -4.38
C TRP A 155 -0.36 10.60 -4.50
N ASN A 156 -0.72 11.80 -4.07
CA ASN A 156 0.09 13.01 -4.11
C ASN A 156 0.59 13.46 -2.74
N GLN A 157 0.34 12.69 -1.67
CA GLN A 157 0.80 12.99 -0.32
C GLN A 157 2.33 13.11 -0.26
N VAL A 158 2.83 13.86 0.72
CA VAL A 158 4.26 13.90 1.03
C VAL A 158 4.52 12.97 2.20
N THR A 159 5.01 11.79 1.87
CA THR A 159 5.41 10.74 2.82
C THR A 159 6.76 10.20 2.43
N PHE A 160 7.66 10.10 3.40
CA PHE A 160 9.04 9.73 3.15
C PHE A 160 9.66 9.02 4.34
N ASP A 161 10.78 8.36 4.08
CA ASP A 161 11.75 7.98 5.11
C ASP A 161 13.15 8.15 4.53
N ASP A 162 13.94 9.03 5.14
CA ASP A 162 15.27 9.38 4.61
C ASP A 162 16.40 8.52 5.21
N HIS A 163 16.12 7.55 6.09
CA HIS A 163 17.11 6.60 6.62
C HIS A 163 16.45 5.26 6.99
N VAL A 164 16.67 4.23 6.17
CA VAL A 164 16.14 2.88 6.38
C VAL A 164 17.16 1.81 5.97
N HIS A 165 17.10 0.65 6.61
CA HIS A 165 17.94 -0.50 6.32
C HIS A 165 17.13 -1.71 5.83
N ASP A 166 17.72 -2.46 4.91
CA ASP A 166 17.22 -3.76 4.42
C ASP A 166 18.01 -4.92 5.07
N ALA A 167 17.68 -6.16 4.69
CA ALA A 167 18.33 -7.38 5.19
C ALA A 167 19.83 -7.45 4.88
N ASN A 168 20.33 -6.71 3.89
CA ASN A 168 21.72 -6.73 3.48
C ASN A 168 22.61 -5.84 4.39
N THR A 169 22.00 -5.04 5.26
CA THR A 169 22.68 -4.29 6.31
C THR A 169 22.23 -4.75 7.69
N LYS A 170 21.46 -3.95 8.43
CA LYS A 170 20.93 -4.24 9.79
C LYS A 170 19.41 -4.50 9.80
N GLY A 171 18.73 -4.33 8.66
CA GLY A 171 17.31 -4.56 8.54
C GLY A 171 16.98 -6.06 8.56
N ARG A 172 15.69 -6.40 8.66
CA ARG A 172 15.21 -7.81 8.67
C ARG A 172 14.55 -8.27 7.37
N LYS A 173 14.30 -7.34 6.44
CA LYS A 173 13.45 -7.53 5.27
C LYS A 173 14.30 -7.44 4.02
N SER A 174 14.13 -8.38 3.08
CA SER A 174 14.71 -8.26 1.75
C SER A 174 14.32 -6.93 1.09
N PRO A 175 15.10 -6.44 0.10
CA PRO A 175 14.77 -5.24 -0.67
C PRO A 175 13.30 -5.22 -1.15
N THR A 176 12.84 -6.31 -1.76
CA THR A 176 11.46 -6.47 -2.25
C THR A 176 10.43 -6.33 -1.11
N HIS A 177 10.65 -7.00 0.02
CA HIS A 177 9.75 -6.93 1.18
C HIS A 177 9.72 -5.52 1.78
N LEU A 178 10.87 -4.86 1.88
CA LEU A 178 10.97 -3.50 2.40
C LEU A 178 10.11 -2.53 1.57
N ILE A 179 10.21 -2.60 0.25
CA ILE A 179 9.45 -1.77 -0.67
C ILE A 179 7.95 -2.04 -0.58
N MET A 180 7.53 -3.31 -0.53
CA MET A 180 6.12 -3.65 -0.31
C MET A 180 5.59 -3.03 0.99
N ASP A 181 6.35 -3.13 2.08
CA ASP A 181 5.96 -2.57 3.38
C ASP A 181 5.95 -1.05 3.41
N ALA A 182 6.85 -0.40 2.69
CA ALA A 182 6.84 1.04 2.49
C ALA A 182 5.55 1.49 1.78
N TRP A 183 5.18 0.76 0.72
CA TRP A 183 3.96 1.03 -0.03
C TRP A 183 2.69 0.81 0.79
N ILE A 184 2.61 -0.28 1.57
CA ILE A 184 1.48 -0.54 2.48
C ILE A 184 1.32 0.60 3.49
N LYS A 185 2.41 1.18 4.01
CA LYS A 185 2.34 2.34 4.90
C LYS A 185 2.00 3.66 4.19
N GLY A 186 2.06 3.68 2.86
CA GLY A 186 1.77 4.84 2.03
C GLY A 186 2.97 5.78 1.86
N ILE A 187 4.19 5.29 2.05
CA ILE A 187 5.44 6.00 1.80
C ILE A 187 5.64 6.16 0.29
N ARG A 188 6.04 7.36 -0.14
CA ARG A 188 6.30 7.65 -1.56
C ARG A 188 7.76 7.88 -1.90
N ARG A 189 8.57 8.31 -0.93
CA ARG A 189 10.01 8.47 -1.09
C ARG A 189 10.74 7.65 -0.05
N LEU A 190 11.66 6.79 -0.47
CA LEU A 190 12.42 5.95 0.43
C LEU A 190 13.92 6.12 0.16
N ARG A 191 14.70 6.29 1.23
CA ARG A 191 16.16 6.17 1.16
C ARG A 191 16.63 4.95 1.92
N VAL A 192 17.28 4.04 1.22
CA VAL A 192 17.87 2.83 1.82
C VAL A 192 19.37 3.02 1.91
N ILE A 193 19.93 2.76 3.08
CA ILE A 193 21.32 3.08 3.40
C ILE A 193 22.12 1.79 3.60
N TYR A 194 23.19 1.67 2.82
CA TYR A 194 24.17 0.58 2.86
C TYR A 194 25.43 1.03 3.59
N TYR A 195 26.05 0.18 4.40
CA TYR A 195 27.32 0.53 5.03
C TYR A 195 28.48 0.16 4.13
N HIS A 196 29.32 1.14 3.79
CA HIS A 196 30.63 1.00 3.16
C HIS A 196 30.71 0.34 1.78
N TYR A 197 29.74 -0.48 1.40
CA TYR A 197 29.69 -1.31 0.20
C TYR A 197 28.24 -1.63 -0.16
N ILE A 198 27.94 -1.70 -1.45
CA ILE A 198 26.69 -2.22 -1.99
C ILE A 198 26.98 -3.25 -3.08
N GLU A 199 26.35 -4.42 -2.99
CA GLU A 199 26.45 -5.43 -4.04
C GLU A 199 25.51 -5.07 -5.21
N PRO A 200 25.98 -5.13 -6.48
CA PRO A 200 25.18 -4.73 -7.63
C PRO A 200 23.81 -5.43 -7.71
N ARG A 201 23.75 -6.72 -7.37
CA ARG A 201 22.51 -7.52 -7.37
C ARG A 201 21.44 -6.97 -6.40
N PHE A 202 21.84 -6.53 -5.21
CA PHE A 202 20.92 -5.98 -4.21
C PHE A 202 20.44 -4.59 -4.61
N ALA A 203 21.31 -3.79 -5.23
CA ALA A 203 20.91 -2.51 -5.80
C ALA A 203 19.88 -2.70 -6.92
N ALA A 204 20.11 -3.69 -7.79
CA ALA A 204 19.21 -4.06 -8.87
C ALA A 204 17.83 -4.47 -8.33
N GLU A 205 17.78 -5.42 -7.38
CA GLU A 205 16.52 -5.84 -6.75
C GLU A 205 15.76 -4.65 -6.14
N LEU A 206 16.46 -3.78 -5.43
CA LEU A 206 15.84 -2.65 -4.75
C LEU A 206 15.27 -1.61 -5.74
N ILE A 207 16.02 -1.27 -6.80
CA ILE A 207 15.58 -0.34 -7.85
C ILE A 207 14.38 -0.91 -8.59
N GLU A 208 14.45 -2.17 -9.02
CA GLU A 208 13.32 -2.82 -9.71
C GLU A 208 12.08 -2.90 -8.83
N ALA A 209 12.22 -3.30 -7.56
CA ALA A 209 11.10 -3.36 -6.64
C ALA A 209 10.44 -1.98 -6.46
N ALA A 210 11.25 -0.92 -6.35
CA ALA A 210 10.76 0.45 -6.22
C ALA A 210 10.02 0.93 -7.48
N ASP A 211 10.56 0.64 -8.66
CA ASP A 211 9.92 0.94 -9.95
C ASP A 211 8.60 0.17 -10.12
N ILE A 212 8.59 -1.10 -9.70
CA ILE A 212 7.36 -1.89 -9.65
C ILE A 212 6.35 -1.18 -8.76
N MET A 213 6.68 -0.75 -7.54
CA MET A 213 5.69 -0.18 -6.62
C MET A 213 5.45 1.33 -6.75
N ASP A 214 6.07 2.01 -7.72
CA ASP A 214 5.99 3.47 -7.93
C ASP A 214 6.43 4.27 -6.68
N ILE A 215 7.59 3.89 -6.13
CA ILE A 215 8.25 4.55 -5.00
C ILE A 215 9.52 5.26 -5.49
N ASP A 216 9.68 6.55 -5.16
CA ASP A 216 10.90 7.31 -5.43
C ASP A 216 12.02 6.84 -4.48
N LEU A 217 12.83 5.91 -4.97
CA LEU A 217 13.95 5.34 -4.24
C LEU A 217 15.23 6.16 -4.42
N ARG A 218 15.99 6.28 -3.33
CA ARG A 218 17.40 6.70 -3.37
C ARG A 218 18.25 5.70 -2.58
N ILE A 219 19.33 5.23 -3.19
CA ILE A 219 20.34 4.42 -2.52
C ILE A 219 21.37 5.35 -1.90
N GLY A 220 21.63 5.18 -0.61
CA GLY A 220 22.69 5.85 0.11
C GLY A 220 23.76 4.87 0.55
N ILE A 221 25.01 5.32 0.61
CA ILE A 221 26.12 4.56 1.18
C ILE A 221 26.69 5.37 2.32
N GLU A 222 26.71 4.79 3.51
CA GLU A 222 27.26 5.38 4.71
C GLU A 222 28.72 4.97 4.88
N PHE A 223 29.58 5.99 4.93
CA PHE A 223 31.02 5.88 5.15
C PHE A 223 31.39 6.44 6.52
N ALA A 224 32.41 5.84 7.13
CA ALA A 224 33.01 6.32 8.36
C ALA A 224 34.35 6.98 8.03
N ALA A 225 34.64 8.12 8.64
CA ALA A 225 35.91 8.82 8.47
C ALA A 225 36.45 9.29 9.82
N ARG A 226 37.78 9.41 9.94
CA ARG A 226 38.42 9.91 11.17
C ARG A 226 38.20 11.42 11.30
N PHE A 227 37.71 11.85 12.46
CA PHE A 227 37.62 13.24 12.86
C PHE A 227 38.03 13.37 14.33
N ARG A 228 39.18 14.00 14.56
CA ARG A 228 39.81 14.12 15.89
C ARG A 228 40.00 12.72 16.52
N ASP A 229 39.40 12.48 17.68
CA ASP A 229 39.48 11.27 18.50
C ASP A 229 38.36 10.25 18.22
N ARG A 230 37.56 10.44 17.17
CA ARG A 230 36.42 9.57 16.85
C ARG A 230 36.20 9.36 15.36
N TYR A 231 35.34 8.41 15.04
CA TYR A 231 34.80 8.23 13.69
C TYR A 231 33.47 8.97 13.53
N ILE A 232 33.30 9.66 12.41
CA ILE A 232 32.04 10.31 12.01
C ILE A 232 31.49 9.65 10.75
N SER A 233 30.16 9.69 10.60
CA SER A 233 29.46 9.04 9.49
C SER A 233 28.95 10.04 8.45
N PHE A 234 29.19 9.73 7.18
CA PHE A 234 28.67 10.46 6.03
C PHE A 234 27.84 9.53 5.16
N ILE A 235 26.64 9.95 4.80
CA ILE A 235 25.79 9.24 3.84
C ILE A 235 25.94 9.93 2.48
N TRP A 236 26.61 9.24 1.56
CA TRP A 236 26.68 9.63 0.17
C TRP A 236 25.47 9.10 -0.60
N VAL A 237 24.88 9.94 -1.46
CA VAL A 237 23.76 9.58 -2.31
C VAL A 237 24.04 10.07 -3.71
N SER A 238 23.99 9.17 -4.69
CA SER A 238 24.14 9.52 -6.10
C SER A 238 22.99 10.39 -6.61
N ARG A 239 23.27 11.21 -7.62
CA ARG A 239 22.28 12.01 -8.35
C ARG A 239 22.50 11.81 -9.84
N GLY A 240 21.43 11.77 -10.62
CA GLY A 240 21.53 11.68 -12.07
C GLY A 240 21.73 10.27 -12.60
N LEU A 241 21.49 9.24 -11.78
CA LEU A 241 21.34 7.84 -12.22
C LEU A 241 19.83 7.57 -12.31
N PRO A 242 19.22 7.65 -13.50
CA PRO A 242 17.76 7.62 -13.66
C PRO A 242 17.19 6.20 -13.64
N ASP A 243 17.98 5.21 -14.04
CA ASP A 243 17.57 3.82 -14.20
C ASP A 243 18.62 2.84 -13.66
N ILE A 244 18.23 1.58 -13.62
CA ILE A 244 19.04 0.47 -13.14
C ILE A 244 20.33 0.29 -13.95
N GLN A 245 20.27 0.41 -15.28
CA GLN A 245 21.42 0.17 -16.16
C GLN A 245 22.52 1.19 -15.90
N THR A 246 22.15 2.47 -15.80
CA THR A 246 23.09 3.55 -15.51
C THR A 246 23.74 3.35 -14.12
N PHE A 247 22.96 2.89 -13.13
CA PHE A 247 23.48 2.63 -11.79
C PHE A 247 24.46 1.44 -11.76
N LEU A 248 24.15 0.36 -12.47
CA LEU A 248 25.03 -0.81 -12.57
C LEU A 248 26.31 -0.50 -13.35
N CYS A 249 26.23 0.30 -14.42
CA CYS A 249 27.41 0.77 -15.14
C CYS A 249 28.34 1.57 -14.23
N PHE A 250 27.78 2.48 -13.41
CA PHE A 250 28.54 3.24 -12.42
C PHE A 250 29.27 2.32 -11.42
N LEU A 251 28.59 1.30 -10.88
CA LEU A 251 29.23 0.35 -9.95
C LEU A 251 30.31 -0.52 -10.62
N ALA A 252 30.30 -0.63 -11.95
CA ALA A 252 31.28 -1.39 -12.72
C ALA A 252 32.50 -0.55 -13.15
N GLU A 253 32.53 0.76 -12.87
CA GLU A 253 33.68 1.61 -13.19
C GLU A 253 34.90 1.22 -12.32
N PRO A 254 36.12 1.11 -12.89
CA PRO A 254 37.29 0.59 -12.16
C PRO A 254 37.61 1.32 -10.85
N HIS A 255 37.57 2.66 -10.83
CA HIS A 255 37.84 3.45 -9.62
C HIS A 255 36.72 3.30 -8.58
N VAL A 256 35.48 3.05 -9.00
CA VAL A 256 34.36 2.76 -8.10
C VAL A 256 34.52 1.37 -7.49
N ILE A 257 34.90 0.36 -8.29
CA ILE A 257 35.17 -1.00 -7.79
C ILE A 257 36.26 -0.97 -6.72
N GLU A 258 37.39 -0.28 -6.99
CA GLU A 258 38.49 -0.15 -6.03
C GLU A 258 38.00 0.48 -4.71
N PHE A 259 37.25 1.58 -4.81
CA PHE A 259 36.66 2.25 -3.64
C PHE A 259 35.68 1.33 -2.86
N MET A 260 34.90 0.52 -3.57
CA MET A 260 33.98 -0.47 -2.99
C MET A 260 34.71 -1.67 -2.37
N ASP A 261 35.89 -2.05 -2.88
CA ASP A 261 36.70 -3.12 -2.30
C ASP A 261 37.37 -2.69 -0.98
N GLN A 262 37.85 -1.44 -0.90
CA GLN A 262 38.23 -0.83 0.39
C GLN A 262 37.03 -0.79 1.36
N GLY A 263 35.82 -0.62 0.81
CA GLY A 263 34.52 -0.95 1.40
C GLY A 263 34.50 -2.23 2.21
N LYS A 264 34.72 -3.33 1.49
CA LYS A 264 34.65 -4.69 1.99
C LYS A 264 35.69 -4.96 3.07
N GLU A 265 36.89 -4.39 2.97
CA GLU A 265 37.93 -4.55 3.99
C GLU A 265 37.49 -3.99 5.36
N VAL A 266 36.87 -2.81 5.36
CA VAL A 266 36.30 -2.22 6.59
C VAL A 266 35.20 -3.11 7.18
N LEU A 267 34.36 -3.71 6.34
CA LEU A 267 33.33 -4.63 6.79
C LEU A 267 33.92 -5.93 7.36
N LYS A 268 34.99 -6.47 6.76
CA LYS A 268 35.72 -7.64 7.29
C LYS A 268 36.31 -7.32 8.65
N TYR A 269 36.94 -6.15 8.80
CA TYR A 269 37.49 -5.67 10.07
C TYR A 269 36.42 -5.58 11.18
N LYS A 270 35.26 -4.98 10.88
CA LYS A 270 34.12 -4.94 11.81
C LYS A 270 33.56 -6.33 12.15
N THR A 271 33.52 -7.22 11.17
CA THR A 271 33.07 -8.61 11.38
C THR A 271 34.00 -9.35 12.32
N ALA A 272 35.31 -9.20 12.16
CA ALA A 272 36.31 -9.80 13.03
C ALA A 272 36.17 -9.33 14.49
N TYR A 273 35.89 -8.03 14.70
CA TYR A 273 35.59 -7.51 16.04
C TYR A 273 34.36 -8.19 16.67
N ILE A 274 33.27 -8.33 15.92
CA ILE A 274 32.04 -8.95 16.44
C ILE A 274 32.27 -10.42 16.82
N LEU A 275 33.08 -11.15 16.06
CA LEU A 275 33.46 -12.53 16.40
C LEU A 275 34.31 -12.59 17.68
N LYS A 276 35.20 -11.61 17.92
CA LYS A 276 35.91 -11.48 19.20
C LYS A 276 34.94 -11.22 20.37
N VAL A 277 33.94 -10.36 20.18
CA VAL A 277 32.89 -10.10 21.19
C VAL A 277 32.05 -11.35 21.45
N LEU A 278 31.69 -12.12 20.42
CA LEU A 278 31.00 -13.39 20.57
C LEU A 278 31.82 -14.40 21.39
N ALA A 279 33.12 -14.50 21.14
CA ALA A 279 34.01 -15.36 21.94
C ALA A 279 34.04 -14.91 23.41
N ALA A 280 34.25 -13.62 23.67
CA ALA A 280 34.26 -13.08 25.03
C ALA A 280 32.90 -13.21 25.75
N PHE A 281 31.80 -13.11 25.00
CA PHE A 281 30.46 -13.41 25.52
C PHE A 281 30.37 -14.87 25.97
N ASN A 282 30.80 -15.82 25.15
CA ASN A 282 30.77 -17.25 25.48
C ASN A 282 31.57 -17.60 26.75
N ASP A 283 32.68 -16.89 26.98
CA ASP A 283 33.58 -17.12 28.10
C ASP A 283 33.07 -16.54 29.42
N LYS A 284 32.58 -15.28 29.41
CA LYS A 284 32.21 -14.54 30.63
C LYS A 284 30.70 -14.32 30.75
N GLN A 285 30.12 -13.59 29.81
CA GLN A 285 28.75 -13.07 29.91
C GLN A 285 27.67 -14.15 29.80
N ARG A 286 27.93 -15.22 29.05
CA ARG A 286 27.04 -16.39 28.94
C ARG A 286 26.79 -17.05 30.29
N ILE A 287 27.82 -17.14 31.14
CA ILE A 287 27.71 -17.75 32.48
C ILE A 287 26.82 -16.89 33.37
N ILE A 288 27.00 -15.57 33.33
CA ILE A 288 26.18 -14.60 34.09
C ILE A 288 24.72 -14.67 33.62
N LEU A 289 24.51 -14.72 32.30
CA LEU A 289 23.18 -14.82 31.71
C LEU A 289 22.49 -16.14 32.09
N ASN A 290 23.21 -17.27 32.04
CA ASN A 290 22.71 -18.56 32.48
C ASN A 290 22.28 -18.57 33.95
N GLN A 291 23.04 -17.91 34.83
CA GLN A 291 22.68 -17.77 36.25
C GLN A 291 21.45 -16.87 36.43
N ALA A 292 21.39 -15.73 35.76
CA ALA A 292 20.31 -14.76 35.88
C ALA A 292 18.95 -15.34 35.45
N PHE A 293 18.94 -16.14 34.38
CA PHE A 293 17.73 -16.74 33.83
C PHE A 293 17.57 -18.23 34.14
N GLY A 294 18.47 -18.82 34.92
CA GLY A 294 18.52 -20.26 35.27
C GLY A 294 18.38 -21.20 34.07
N VAL A 295 19.04 -20.89 32.96
CA VAL A 295 19.06 -21.70 31.74
C VAL A 295 20.46 -22.21 31.46
N GLU A 296 20.57 -23.25 30.64
CA GLU A 296 21.85 -23.76 30.16
C GLU A 296 22.03 -23.41 28.68
N LEU A 297 22.51 -22.19 28.40
CA LEU A 297 22.91 -21.79 27.06
C LEU A 297 24.29 -22.37 26.73
N GLU A 298 24.35 -23.23 25.72
CA GLU A 298 25.60 -23.74 25.14
C GLU A 298 26.43 -22.62 24.48
N PRO A 299 27.76 -22.79 24.33
CA PRO A 299 28.58 -21.83 23.60
C PRO A 299 28.03 -21.62 22.18
N LEU A 300 27.85 -20.36 21.81
CA LEU A 300 27.32 -19.99 20.51
C LEU A 300 28.42 -20.07 19.45
N ASP A 301 28.15 -20.84 18.40
CA ASP A 301 29.07 -21.07 17.29
C ASP A 301 29.12 -19.88 16.30
N ALA A 302 30.34 -19.54 15.86
CA ALA A 302 30.59 -18.42 14.96
C ALA A 302 30.03 -18.64 13.54
N ASP A 303 30.16 -19.84 12.99
CA ASP A 303 29.68 -20.14 11.64
C ASP A 303 28.15 -20.15 11.57
N LYS A 304 27.50 -20.68 12.62
CA LYS A 304 26.04 -20.61 12.77
C LYS A 304 25.56 -19.16 12.91
N PHE A 305 26.31 -18.32 13.62
CA PHE A 305 25.99 -16.88 13.71
C PHE A 305 26.11 -16.19 12.35
N LEU A 306 27.20 -16.41 11.60
CA LEU A 306 27.36 -15.81 10.27
C LEU A 306 26.28 -16.28 9.28
N LYS A 307 25.88 -17.56 9.35
CA LYS A 307 24.74 -18.09 8.57
C LYS A 307 23.40 -17.46 8.97
N PHE A 308 23.21 -17.15 10.25
CA PHE A 308 22.01 -16.44 10.73
C PHE A 308 21.95 -15.00 10.20
N VAL A 309 23.09 -14.35 10.01
CA VAL A 309 23.17 -12.97 9.52
C VAL A 309 23.01 -12.89 8.00
N ALA A 310 23.45 -13.90 7.25
CA ALA A 310 23.42 -13.90 5.78
C ALA A 310 22.00 -13.64 5.21
N PRO A 311 21.86 -12.81 4.15
CA PRO A 311 22.89 -12.13 3.36
C PRO A 311 23.43 -10.81 3.98
N GLY A 312 23.00 -10.45 5.19
CA GLY A 312 23.34 -9.19 5.87
C GLY A 312 24.77 -9.07 6.37
N GLN A 313 25.03 -7.92 7.01
CA GLN A 313 26.33 -7.62 7.62
C GLN A 313 26.30 -7.85 9.13
N ALA A 314 27.30 -8.54 9.66
CA ALA A 314 27.38 -8.79 11.11
C ALA A 314 27.38 -7.46 11.87
N SER A 315 26.58 -7.38 12.93
CA SER A 315 26.54 -6.23 13.83
C SER A 315 26.31 -6.68 15.26
N ILE A 316 26.63 -5.82 16.24
CA ILE A 316 26.31 -6.09 17.66
C ILE A 316 24.81 -6.32 17.87
N LEU A 317 23.96 -5.63 17.11
CA LEU A 317 22.52 -5.85 17.13
C LEU A 317 22.16 -7.29 16.70
N HIS A 318 22.78 -7.78 15.62
CA HIS A 318 22.57 -9.16 15.17
C HIS A 318 23.02 -10.19 16.21
N LEU A 319 24.13 -9.92 16.89
CA LEU A 319 24.63 -10.78 17.97
C LEU A 319 23.64 -10.82 19.14
N GLY A 320 23.13 -9.68 19.57
CA GLY A 320 22.10 -9.59 20.62
C GLY A 320 20.82 -10.34 20.26
N GLU A 321 20.41 -10.31 18.99
CA GLU A 321 19.23 -11.05 18.51
C GLU A 321 19.46 -12.55 18.47
N TYR A 322 20.64 -12.96 18.03
CA TYR A 322 21.00 -14.36 17.99
C TYR A 322 20.98 -14.95 19.41
N ILE A 323 21.53 -14.23 20.39
CA ILE A 323 21.46 -14.59 21.82
C ILE A 323 20.02 -14.60 22.30
N HIS A 324 19.24 -13.55 22.00
CA HIS A 324 17.81 -13.45 22.39
C HIS A 324 17.01 -14.64 21.89
N LEU A 325 17.17 -15.01 20.62
CA LEU A 325 16.44 -16.12 20.00
C LEU A 325 16.71 -17.46 20.70
N HIS A 326 17.97 -17.76 21.00
CA HIS A 326 18.35 -18.98 21.71
C HIS A 326 17.86 -18.98 23.16
N LEU A 327 17.97 -17.83 23.84
CA LEU A 327 17.47 -17.65 25.20
C LEU A 327 15.96 -17.88 25.29
N ILE A 328 15.16 -17.25 24.42
CA ILE A 328 13.71 -17.43 24.41
C ILE A 328 13.33 -18.88 24.10
N ARG A 329 14.07 -19.57 23.23
CA ARG A 329 13.84 -21.01 22.95
C ARG A 329 14.04 -21.87 24.20
N LEU A 330 15.12 -21.64 24.95
CA LEU A 330 15.38 -22.35 26.20
C LEU A 330 14.34 -22.02 27.26
N MET A 331 13.95 -20.75 27.38
CA MET A 331 12.92 -20.31 28.31
C MET A 331 11.56 -20.94 28.00
N LYS A 332 11.19 -21.15 26.73
CA LYS A 332 9.97 -21.89 26.34
C LYS A 332 9.99 -23.35 26.81
N LEU A 333 11.14 -24.00 26.79
CA LEU A 333 11.30 -25.37 27.30
C LEU A 333 11.19 -25.37 28.83
N ARG A 334 11.92 -24.46 29.49
CA ARG A 334 11.92 -24.30 30.95
C ARG A 334 10.54 -23.92 31.50
N LEU A 335 9.75 -23.16 30.75
CA LEU A 335 8.39 -22.77 31.14
C LEU A 335 7.48 -23.98 31.37
N LYS A 336 7.70 -25.10 30.64
CA LYS A 336 6.97 -26.36 30.86
C LYS A 336 7.33 -27.06 32.17
N GLU A 337 8.56 -26.87 32.64
CA GLU A 337 9.03 -27.41 33.93
C GLU A 337 8.53 -26.53 35.07
N ILE A 338 8.67 -25.21 34.92
CA ILE A 338 8.20 -24.20 35.88
C ILE A 338 6.69 -24.26 36.07
N SER A 339 5.90 -24.53 35.01
CA SER A 339 4.44 -24.64 35.13
C SER A 339 4.03 -25.81 36.03
N HIS A 340 4.80 -26.90 36.04
CA HIS A 340 4.56 -28.04 36.93
C HIS A 340 4.92 -27.73 38.39
N THR A 341 6.01 -26.98 38.61
CA THR A 341 6.43 -26.53 39.96
C THR A 341 5.49 -25.46 40.53
N TYR A 342 4.95 -24.59 39.67
CA TYR A 342 4.02 -23.52 40.06
C TYR A 342 2.72 -24.06 40.68
N ALA A 343 2.26 -25.24 40.25
CA ALA A 343 1.07 -25.89 40.82
C ALA A 343 1.26 -26.31 42.30
N THR A 344 2.48 -26.65 42.69
CA THR A 344 2.83 -27.15 44.04
C THR A 344 3.57 -26.12 44.91
N ALA A 345 3.87 -24.93 44.38
CA ALA A 345 4.62 -23.88 45.04
C ALA A 345 3.79 -23.07 46.08
N ASP A 346 4.48 -22.51 47.07
CA ASP A 346 3.93 -21.55 48.03
C ASP A 346 3.69 -20.17 47.40
N ASP A 347 3.00 -19.27 48.11
CA ASP A 347 2.59 -17.99 47.54
C ASP A 347 3.77 -17.06 47.21
N ASN A 348 4.89 -17.16 47.94
CA ASN A 348 6.12 -16.42 47.65
C ASN A 348 6.82 -16.96 46.39
N ALA A 349 7.04 -18.27 46.27
CA ALA A 349 7.66 -18.85 45.08
C ALA A 349 6.78 -18.66 43.83
N LYS A 350 5.45 -18.65 43.96
CA LYS A 350 4.54 -18.29 42.85
C LYS A 350 4.73 -16.85 42.40
N GLN A 351 4.96 -15.90 43.30
CA GLN A 351 5.24 -14.50 42.93
C GLN A 351 6.58 -14.35 42.22
N GLU A 352 7.63 -15.03 42.70
CA GLU A 352 8.96 -15.04 42.06
C GLU A 352 8.90 -15.63 40.64
N ILE A 353 8.19 -16.76 40.47
CA ILE A 353 7.97 -17.37 39.16
C ILE A 353 7.24 -16.41 38.22
N LYS A 354 6.18 -15.73 38.69
CA LYS A 354 5.46 -14.74 37.88
C LYS A 354 6.35 -13.54 37.50
N ALA A 355 7.17 -13.06 38.42
CA ALA A 355 8.10 -11.97 38.17
C ALA A 355 9.15 -12.35 37.12
N LEU A 356 9.73 -13.54 37.23
CA LEU A 356 10.69 -14.07 36.26
C LEU A 356 10.05 -14.23 34.86
N ILE A 357 8.86 -14.84 34.77
CA ILE A 357 8.16 -15.01 33.49
C ILE A 357 7.84 -13.67 32.86
N LYS A 358 7.36 -12.70 33.65
CA LYS A 358 7.08 -11.34 33.17
C LYS A 358 8.35 -10.64 32.68
N ALA A 359 9.46 -10.77 33.41
CA ALA A 359 10.74 -10.17 33.01
C ALA A 359 11.26 -10.77 31.70
N VAL A 360 11.17 -12.09 31.53
CA VAL A 360 11.59 -12.77 30.29
C VAL A 360 10.61 -12.51 29.14
N ASP A 361 9.31 -12.43 29.40
CA ASP A 361 8.32 -12.10 28.38
C ASP A 361 8.50 -10.69 27.83
N GLN A 362 8.99 -9.77 28.66
CA GLN A 362 9.28 -8.38 28.30
C GLN A 362 10.71 -8.14 27.82
N LEU A 363 11.59 -9.15 27.94
CA LEU A 363 13.00 -9.04 27.54
C LEU A 363 13.10 -8.80 26.04
N SER A 364 13.78 -7.72 25.67
CA SER A 364 14.03 -7.33 24.28
C SER A 364 15.49 -7.54 23.88
N THR A 365 15.74 -7.52 22.57
CA THR A 365 17.11 -7.48 22.02
C THR A 365 17.92 -6.30 22.57
N GLY A 366 17.28 -5.14 22.77
CA GLY A 366 17.95 -3.94 23.29
C GLY A 366 18.53 -4.19 24.67
N ASP A 367 17.77 -4.86 25.54
CA ASP A 367 18.20 -5.19 26.90
C ASP A 367 19.41 -6.14 26.90
N ILE A 368 19.51 -7.05 25.93
CA ILE A 368 20.69 -7.92 25.77
C ILE A 368 21.91 -7.11 25.32
N VAL A 369 21.73 -6.20 24.35
CA VAL A 369 22.81 -5.35 23.87
C VAL A 369 23.32 -4.45 24.99
N ASP A 370 22.42 -3.75 25.68
CA ASP A 370 22.72 -2.80 26.73
C ASP A 370 23.25 -3.47 28.02
N GLY A 371 22.78 -4.67 28.35
CA GLY A 371 23.23 -5.39 29.53
C GLY A 371 24.53 -6.18 29.34
N TYR A 372 24.68 -6.88 28.21
CA TYR A 372 25.71 -7.92 28.06
C TYR A 372 26.71 -7.64 26.94
N LEU A 373 26.38 -6.81 25.94
CA LEU A 373 27.21 -6.61 24.75
C LEU A 373 27.86 -5.22 24.64
N GLN A 374 27.72 -4.38 25.66
CA GLN A 374 28.33 -3.05 25.69
C GLN A 374 29.86 -3.13 25.73
N PRO A 375 30.60 -2.22 25.07
CA PRO A 375 32.06 -2.21 25.06
C PRO A 375 32.68 -2.17 26.45
N GLU A 376 32.03 -1.55 27.44
CA GLU A 376 32.48 -1.48 28.83
C GLU A 376 32.61 -2.85 29.50
N ASN A 377 31.87 -3.86 29.01
CA ASN A 377 31.96 -5.23 29.50
C ASN A 377 33.19 -5.98 28.94
N PHE A 378 33.85 -5.44 27.92
CA PHE A 378 34.99 -6.04 27.21
C PHE A 378 36.11 -5.03 26.98
N PRO A 379 36.70 -4.42 28.04
CA PRO A 379 37.76 -3.42 27.89
C PRO A 379 39.01 -3.95 27.19
N GLU A 380 39.22 -5.27 27.18
CA GLU A 380 40.29 -5.95 26.47
C GLU A 380 40.12 -5.97 24.93
N ILE A 381 38.92 -5.71 24.41
CA ILE A 381 38.65 -5.69 22.97
C ILE A 381 38.54 -4.23 22.50
N PRO A 382 39.48 -3.73 21.69
CA PRO A 382 39.40 -2.38 21.15
C PRO A 382 38.13 -2.18 20.31
N ASP A 383 37.33 -1.17 20.62
CA ASP A 383 36.13 -0.83 19.83
C ASP A 383 36.54 -0.22 18.47
N PRO A 384 36.17 -0.84 17.33
CA PRO A 384 36.48 -0.33 15.99
C PRO A 384 35.81 1.01 15.66
N MET A 385 34.88 1.48 16.49
CA MET A 385 34.23 2.78 16.36
C MET A 385 34.91 3.89 17.18
N THR A 386 35.96 3.56 17.93
CA THR A 386 36.82 4.53 18.62
C THR A 386 38.19 4.59 17.95
N VAL A 387 38.75 5.79 17.89
CA VAL A 387 40.13 5.94 17.42
C VAL A 387 41.03 5.55 18.60
N ASN A 388 41.60 4.36 18.54
CA ASN A 388 42.52 3.88 19.57
C ASN A 388 43.95 3.92 19.03
N ASP A 389 44.74 4.89 19.51
CA ASP A 389 46.14 5.05 19.12
C ASP A 389 47.05 3.91 19.64
N ASN A 390 46.53 2.98 20.46
CA ASN A 390 47.27 1.82 20.98
C ASN A 390 47.09 0.54 20.14
N VAL A 391 46.27 0.55 19.09
CA VAL A 391 46.12 -0.58 18.15
C VAL A 391 47.22 -0.48 17.09
N ASP A 392 47.84 -1.61 16.73
CA ASP A 392 48.83 -1.64 15.65
C ASP A 392 48.20 -1.08 14.37
N ASP A 393 48.82 -0.03 13.84
CA ASP A 393 48.35 0.69 12.67
C ASP A 393 48.21 -0.27 11.47
N SER A 394 48.97 -1.37 11.41
CA SER A 394 48.85 -2.39 10.35
C SER A 394 47.53 -3.16 10.33
N GLU A 395 46.81 -3.26 11.46
CA GLU A 395 45.52 -3.96 11.55
C GLU A 395 44.32 -3.12 11.09
N ILE A 396 44.48 -1.78 11.02
CA ILE A 396 43.42 -0.85 10.65
C ILE A 396 43.34 -0.71 9.11
N PRO A 397 42.17 -0.94 8.50
CA PRO A 397 41.99 -0.75 7.06
C PRO A 397 42.37 0.67 6.59
N PRO A 398 43.04 0.83 5.43
CA PRO A 398 43.54 2.12 4.95
C PRO A 398 42.49 3.24 4.98
N ARG A 399 41.26 2.93 4.58
CA ARG A 399 40.16 3.89 4.49
C ARG A 399 39.71 4.47 5.84
N LEU A 400 39.85 3.72 6.94
CA LEU A 400 39.56 4.25 8.28
C LEU A 400 40.68 5.17 8.79
N LYS A 401 41.90 5.07 8.25
CA LYS A 401 42.99 5.98 8.61
C LYS A 401 42.81 7.38 8.01
N LEU A 402 42.03 7.49 6.94
CA LEU A 402 41.81 8.75 6.24
C LEU A 402 41.02 9.74 7.11
N GLY A 403 41.53 10.97 7.18
CA GLY A 403 40.76 12.10 7.69
C GLY A 403 39.59 12.42 6.75
N PHE A 404 38.51 12.96 7.31
CA PHE A 404 37.28 13.17 6.54
C PHE A 404 37.45 13.99 5.25
N ASN A 405 38.28 15.05 5.24
CA ASN A 405 38.51 15.84 4.03
C ASN A 405 39.08 15.00 2.87
N ARG A 406 40.04 14.11 3.16
CA ARG A 406 40.63 13.23 2.15
C ARG A 406 39.61 12.24 1.61
N LEU A 407 38.78 11.68 2.49
CA LEU A 407 37.69 10.80 2.07
C LEU A 407 36.67 11.54 1.20
N LEU A 408 36.35 12.80 1.53
CA LEU A 408 35.46 13.62 0.72
C LEU A 408 36.05 13.90 -0.66
N ASP A 409 37.36 14.19 -0.75
CA ASP A 409 38.06 14.37 -2.02
C ASP A 409 37.98 13.10 -2.89
N GLU A 410 38.19 11.92 -2.31
CA GLU A 410 38.02 10.64 -3.01
C GLU A 410 36.57 10.45 -3.49
N ILE A 411 35.58 10.74 -2.64
CA ILE A 411 34.16 10.62 -2.99
C ILE A 411 33.77 11.56 -4.15
N VAL A 412 34.34 12.76 -4.21
CA VAL A 412 34.09 13.73 -5.30
C VAL A 412 34.53 13.16 -6.65
N THR A 413 35.58 12.34 -6.69
CA THR A 413 36.06 11.72 -7.92
C THR A 413 35.17 10.60 -8.44
N LEU A 414 34.32 10.00 -7.59
CA LEU A 414 33.47 8.88 -7.98
C LEU A 414 32.40 9.28 -9.00
N LEU A 415 31.68 10.38 -8.73
CA LEU A 415 30.60 10.85 -9.59
C LEU A 415 30.45 12.37 -9.45
N PRO A 416 30.34 13.15 -10.55
CA PRO A 416 30.23 14.61 -10.46
C PRO A 416 28.96 15.12 -9.77
N SER A 417 27.86 14.36 -9.85
CA SER A 417 26.57 14.75 -9.26
C SER A 417 26.22 13.88 -8.06
N PHE A 418 26.49 14.39 -6.87
CA PHE A 418 26.23 13.67 -5.63
C PHE A 418 25.72 14.58 -4.52
N ARG A 419 25.40 13.95 -3.40
CA ARG A 419 24.77 14.55 -2.24
C ARG A 419 25.32 13.91 -0.98
N ILE A 420 25.97 14.69 -0.13
CA ILE A 420 26.46 14.21 1.17
C ILE A 420 25.51 14.68 2.26
N THR A 421 25.13 13.73 3.12
CA THR A 421 24.41 13.95 4.36
C THR A 421 25.33 13.60 5.52
N LEU A 422 25.55 14.54 6.43
CA LEU A 422 26.24 14.30 7.69
C LEU A 422 25.26 13.67 8.70
N ASN A 423 25.57 12.49 9.23
CA ASN A 423 24.83 11.90 10.34
C ASN A 423 25.27 12.59 11.64
N LEU A 424 24.33 13.06 12.47
CA LEU A 424 24.56 13.85 13.68
C LEU A 424 24.76 13.04 14.97
N ASP A 425 24.72 11.72 14.90
CA ASP A 425 24.87 10.85 16.08
C ASP A 425 26.17 11.13 16.85
N ASN A 426 26.05 11.32 18.17
CA ASN A 426 27.17 11.64 19.08
C ASN A 426 28.02 12.86 18.68
N MET A 427 27.45 13.84 17.97
CA MET A 427 28.12 15.10 17.65
C MET A 427 27.56 16.30 18.38
N ASN A 428 28.47 17.20 18.77
CA ASN A 428 28.12 18.49 19.33
C ASN A 428 28.02 19.56 18.24
N VAL A 429 27.37 20.68 18.56
CA VAL A 429 27.16 21.80 17.61
C VAL A 429 28.50 22.38 17.14
N GLU A 430 29.52 22.42 18.01
CA GLU A 430 30.88 22.82 17.67
C GLU A 430 31.53 21.90 16.63
N ASP A 431 31.31 20.58 16.73
CA ASP A 431 31.83 19.60 15.77
C ASP A 431 31.19 19.82 14.39
N VAL A 432 29.86 20.02 14.37
CA VAL A 432 29.10 20.26 13.13
C VAL A 432 29.55 21.56 12.45
N LEU A 433 29.80 22.63 13.22
CA LEU A 433 30.30 23.90 12.68
C LEU A 433 31.67 23.74 12.01
N GLU A 434 32.59 23.03 12.66
CA GLU A 434 33.92 22.75 12.11
C GLU A 434 33.84 21.93 10.81
N LEU A 435 33.06 20.84 10.82
CA LEU A 435 32.88 19.97 9.65
C LEU A 435 32.24 20.70 8.46
N LEU A 436 31.21 21.52 8.72
CA LEU A 436 30.56 22.29 7.66
C LEU A 436 31.49 23.32 7.01
N TYR A 437 32.41 23.89 7.78
CA TYR A 437 33.39 24.85 7.29
C TYR A 437 34.51 24.15 6.50
N ASP A 438 35.11 23.12 7.08
CA ASP A 438 36.27 22.43 6.48
C ASP A 438 35.88 21.60 5.25
N SER A 439 34.61 21.22 5.11
CA SER A 439 34.11 20.53 3.92
C SER A 439 33.87 21.44 2.71
N ASP A 440 34.10 22.75 2.81
CA ASP A 440 33.99 23.72 1.71
C ASP A 440 32.67 23.62 0.90
N GLY A 441 31.56 23.35 1.59
CA GLY A 441 30.23 23.24 0.98
C GLY A 441 29.89 21.87 0.37
N LEU A 442 30.77 20.86 0.47
CA LEU A 442 30.50 19.48 0.02
C LEU A 442 29.36 18.82 0.83
N ILE A 443 29.31 19.09 2.14
CA ILE A 443 28.23 18.62 3.02
C ILE A 443 27.00 19.49 2.80
N THR A 444 26.07 19.03 1.96
CA THR A 444 24.87 19.82 1.61
C THR A 444 23.64 19.49 2.47
N ARG A 445 23.73 18.50 3.38
CA ARG A 445 22.60 18.01 4.18
C ARG A 445 23.02 17.54 5.55
N LEU A 446 22.09 17.65 6.49
CA LEU A 446 22.23 17.17 7.87
C LEU A 446 21.10 16.20 8.18
N GLU A 447 21.41 15.03 8.75
CA GLU A 447 20.41 14.15 9.34
C GLU A 447 20.00 14.71 10.71
N ILE A 448 19.07 15.66 10.68
CA ILE A 448 18.72 16.45 11.85
C ILE A 448 17.88 15.69 12.87
N PHE A 449 17.22 14.61 12.44
CA PHE A 449 16.33 13.85 13.29
C PHE A 449 16.32 12.38 12.90
N ASN A 450 16.64 11.53 13.88
CA ASN A 450 16.52 10.09 13.82
C ASN A 450 15.50 9.66 14.90
N LEU A 451 14.46 8.93 14.48
CA LEU A 451 13.35 8.53 15.36
C LEU A 451 13.81 7.61 16.50
N LYS A 452 14.76 6.70 16.24
CA LYS A 452 15.32 5.79 17.23
C LYS A 452 16.12 6.56 18.29
N ALA A 453 17.00 7.48 17.85
CA ALA A 453 17.77 8.33 18.76
C ALA A 453 16.85 9.19 19.65
N TYR A 454 15.76 9.72 19.09
CA TYR A 454 14.75 10.49 19.81
C TYR A 454 14.05 9.66 20.89
N THR A 455 13.66 8.42 20.60
CA THR A 455 13.04 7.55 21.60
C THR A 455 13.98 7.18 22.76
N THR A 456 15.29 7.15 22.52
CA THR A 456 16.32 6.88 23.54
C THR A 456 16.81 8.12 24.29
N GLY A 457 16.25 9.31 24.02
CA GLY A 457 16.60 10.55 24.72
C GLY A 457 17.91 11.22 24.27
N LYS A 458 18.53 10.79 23.16
CA LYS A 458 19.83 11.31 22.67
C LYS A 458 19.69 12.57 21.79
N THR A 459 18.92 13.58 22.22
CA THR A 459 18.51 14.68 21.31
C THR A 459 18.79 16.11 21.78
N ASP A 460 19.56 16.28 22.85
CA ASP A 460 19.78 17.58 23.49
C ASP A 460 20.45 18.63 22.60
N GLN A 461 21.26 18.20 21.61
CA GLN A 461 21.99 19.10 20.72
C GLN A 461 21.18 19.54 19.47
N ILE A 462 20.07 18.87 19.15
CA ILE A 462 19.28 19.12 17.92
C ILE A 462 18.81 20.58 17.80
N PRO A 463 18.30 21.25 18.86
CA PRO A 463 17.83 22.64 18.75
C PRO A 463 18.92 23.61 18.29
N ALA A 464 20.13 23.48 18.83
CA ALA A 464 21.25 24.35 18.51
C ALA A 464 21.79 24.09 17.09
N ILE A 465 21.81 22.83 16.64
CA ILE A 465 22.17 22.49 15.25
C ILE A 465 21.12 23.02 14.26
N SER A 466 19.83 22.91 14.60
CA SER A 466 18.74 23.50 13.81
C SER A 466 18.88 25.02 13.68
N GLU A 467 19.24 25.71 14.77
CA GLU A 467 19.46 27.17 14.75
C GLU A 467 20.65 27.56 13.85
N LEU A 468 21.76 26.82 13.94
CA LEU A 468 22.93 27.00 13.08
C LEU A 468 22.56 26.81 11.60
N GLN A 469 21.86 25.72 11.26
CA GLN A 469 21.41 25.45 9.88
C GLN A 469 20.52 26.59 9.35
N GLN A 470 19.58 27.09 10.16
CA GLN A 470 18.71 28.20 9.77
C GLN A 470 19.51 29.48 9.50
N ALA A 471 20.49 29.80 10.35
CA ALA A 471 21.31 31.00 10.17
C ALA A 471 22.14 30.96 8.88
N ILE A 472 22.67 29.78 8.53
CA ILE A 472 23.36 29.55 7.25
C ILE A 472 22.39 29.74 6.08
N ASN A 473 21.21 29.10 6.13
CA ASN A 473 20.22 29.12 5.06
C ASN A 473 19.56 30.49 4.81
N GLU A 474 19.33 31.26 5.87
CA GLU A 474 18.81 32.65 5.80
C GLU A 474 19.87 33.62 5.28
N ALA A 475 21.13 33.18 5.16
CA ALA A 475 22.26 33.97 4.71
C ALA A 475 22.46 35.27 5.55
N SER A 476 22.11 35.23 6.84
CA SER A 476 22.24 36.37 7.76
C SER A 476 23.57 36.33 8.49
N LEU A 477 24.50 37.22 8.10
CA LEU A 477 25.84 37.33 8.71
C LEU A 477 25.78 37.66 10.20
N LEU A 478 24.86 38.54 10.61
CA LEU A 478 24.70 38.94 12.01
C LEU A 478 24.26 37.76 12.89
N LYS A 479 23.27 37.00 12.41
CA LYS A 479 22.75 35.82 13.12
C LYS A 479 23.81 34.72 13.21
N LEU A 480 24.51 34.46 12.10
CA LEU A 480 25.59 33.47 12.06
C LEU A 480 26.73 33.86 13.02
N LYS A 481 27.17 35.12 13.02
CA LYS A 481 28.20 35.63 13.94
C LYS A 481 27.80 35.46 15.41
N ARG A 482 26.54 35.75 15.74
CA ARG A 482 26.01 35.58 17.09
C ARG A 482 26.03 34.10 17.53
N ILE A 483 25.55 33.19 16.68
CA ILE A 483 25.51 31.76 16.98
C ILE A 483 26.92 31.19 17.14
N VAL A 484 27.85 31.52 16.24
CA VAL A 484 29.25 31.06 16.34
C VAL A 484 29.89 31.54 17.65
N ARG A 485 29.67 32.80 18.07
CA ARG A 485 30.14 33.29 19.38
C ARG A 485 29.52 32.55 20.56
N GLN A 486 28.25 32.20 20.47
CA GLN A 486 27.57 31.42 21.51
C GLN A 486 28.13 29.99 21.60
N ILE A 487 28.37 29.33 20.46
CA ILE A 487 29.00 28.01 20.40
C ILE A 487 30.39 28.05 21.03
N ILE A 488 31.21 29.06 20.69
CA ILE A 488 32.54 29.25 21.31
C ILE A 488 32.44 29.40 22.83
N GLY A 489 31.47 30.20 23.31
CA GLY A 489 31.25 30.39 24.75
C GLY A 489 30.84 29.10 25.47
N GLN A 490 29.90 28.34 24.90
CA GLN A 490 29.44 27.06 25.45
C GLN A 490 30.52 25.99 25.42
N MET A 491 31.32 25.93 24.35
CA MET A 491 32.41 24.96 24.21
C MET A 491 33.45 25.13 25.33
N LYS A 492 33.83 26.36 25.66
CA LYS A 492 34.76 26.67 26.77
C LYS A 492 34.23 26.22 28.14
N SER A 493 32.91 26.16 28.32
CA SER A 493 32.30 25.70 29.57
C SER A 493 32.26 24.17 29.73
N ARG A 494 32.50 23.40 28.65
CA ARG A 494 32.40 21.93 28.65
C ARG A 494 33.71 21.21 29.00
N GLY A 495 34.86 21.90 29.02
CA GLY A 495 36.14 21.33 29.48
C GLY A 495 36.67 20.18 28.63
N HIS A 496 36.70 20.33 27.30
CA HIS A 496 37.25 19.32 26.38
C HIS A 496 38.77 19.19 26.51
N LYS A 497 39.34 17.99 26.31
CA LYS A 497 40.79 17.77 26.36
C LYS A 497 41.56 18.59 25.31
N ASP A 498 40.94 18.86 24.17
CA ASP A 498 41.46 19.62 23.02
C ASP A 498 40.88 21.05 22.92
N GLU A 499 40.43 21.63 24.04
CA GLU A 499 39.75 22.94 24.08
C GLU A 499 40.53 24.07 23.39
N SER A 500 41.85 24.11 23.56
CA SER A 500 42.70 25.17 22.99
C SER A 500 42.71 25.15 21.46
N ASP A 501 42.78 23.95 20.86
CA ASP A 501 42.77 23.76 19.42
C ASP A 501 41.39 24.05 18.83
N ARG A 502 40.32 23.50 19.42
CA ARG A 502 38.94 23.79 19.04
C ARG A 502 38.63 25.28 19.10
N THR A 503 39.07 25.96 20.17
CA THR A 503 38.86 27.41 20.31
C THR A 503 39.54 28.16 19.18
N ARG A 504 40.80 27.82 18.87
CA ARG A 504 41.55 28.45 17.78
C ARG A 504 40.83 28.26 16.44
N LYS A 505 40.37 27.05 16.16
CA LYS A 505 39.64 26.72 14.92
C LYS A 505 38.33 27.49 14.80
N LEU A 506 37.48 27.47 15.83
CA LEU A 506 36.20 28.17 15.82
C LEU A 506 36.36 29.71 15.75
N VAL A 507 37.39 30.26 16.38
CA VAL A 507 37.74 31.69 16.25
C VAL A 507 38.20 31.99 14.82
N GLY A 508 38.97 31.11 14.19
CA GLY A 508 39.30 31.20 12.77
C GLY A 508 38.06 31.27 11.88
N ILE A 509 37.10 30.37 12.08
CA ILE A 509 35.80 30.36 11.37
C ILE A 509 35.02 31.67 11.62
N LEU A 510 35.06 32.20 12.84
CA LEU A 510 34.42 33.47 13.18
C LEU A 510 35.04 34.66 12.41
N HIS A 511 36.35 34.65 12.21
CA HIS A 511 37.05 35.67 11.42
C HIS A 511 36.79 35.50 9.91
N ASP A 512 36.59 34.27 9.43
CA ASP A 512 36.29 33.96 8.02
C ASP A 512 34.81 33.64 7.74
N ILE A 513 33.91 34.27 8.50
CA ILE A 513 32.47 33.96 8.45
C ILE A 513 31.83 34.31 7.11
N TYR A 514 32.43 35.23 6.35
CA TYR A 514 31.96 35.62 5.03
C TYR A 514 32.19 34.50 4.00
N THR A 515 33.36 33.89 4.01
CA THR A 515 33.68 32.74 3.14
C THR A 515 32.80 31.56 3.50
N PHE A 516 32.65 31.27 4.79
CA PHE A 516 31.74 30.22 5.27
C PHE A 516 30.31 30.39 4.76
N ARG A 517 29.76 31.61 4.81
CA ARG A 517 28.44 31.92 4.24
C ARG A 517 28.40 31.68 2.73
N THR A 518 29.46 32.06 2.02
CA THR A 518 29.52 32.02 0.56
C THR A 518 29.48 30.58 0.04
N MET A 519 30.12 29.64 0.76
CA MET A 519 30.08 28.20 0.48
C MET A 519 28.65 27.66 0.33
N TYR A 520 27.69 28.17 1.12
CA TYR A 520 26.29 27.69 1.14
C TYR A 520 25.29 28.63 0.45
N ARG A 521 25.76 29.64 -0.28
CA ARG A 521 24.89 30.66 -0.92
C ARG A 521 24.01 30.06 -2.03
N THR A 522 24.59 29.18 -2.86
CA THR A 522 23.92 28.51 -3.98
C THR A 522 23.27 27.19 -3.53
N THR A 523 23.96 26.43 -2.69
CA THR A 523 23.56 25.13 -2.16
C THR A 523 23.23 25.21 -0.67
N ARG A 524 22.02 25.69 -0.36
CA ARG A 524 21.50 25.72 1.02
C ARG A 524 21.45 24.32 1.66
N LEU A 525 21.74 24.26 2.96
CA LEU A 525 21.72 23.04 3.77
C LEU A 525 20.30 22.49 3.94
N ARG A 526 20.09 21.22 3.61
CA ARG A 526 18.78 20.56 3.78
C ARG A 526 18.77 19.61 4.97
N SER A 527 17.61 19.50 5.60
CA SER A 527 17.40 18.55 6.70
C SER A 527 16.94 17.21 6.14
N ARG A 528 17.46 16.12 6.72
CA ARG A 528 17.02 14.74 6.53
C ARG A 528 16.44 14.22 7.84
N ILE A 529 15.33 13.52 7.72
CA ILE A 529 14.56 12.99 8.85
C ILE A 529 14.28 11.52 8.53
N GLY A 530 14.85 10.64 9.33
CA GLY A 530 14.82 9.20 9.12
C GLY A 530 14.26 8.45 10.33
N SER A 531 13.76 7.23 10.09
CA SER A 531 13.34 6.36 11.18
C SER A 531 14.48 5.52 11.76
N ASP A 532 15.52 5.22 10.97
CA ASP A 532 16.53 4.20 11.29
C ASP A 532 15.88 2.87 11.71
N SER A 533 14.78 2.53 11.02
CA SER A 533 13.99 1.35 11.36
C SER A 533 14.70 0.09 10.89
N THR A 534 15.28 -0.65 11.82
CA THR A 534 15.82 -2.01 11.58
C THR A 534 14.70 -3.07 11.62
N GLY A 535 13.54 -2.72 12.20
CA GLY A 535 12.41 -3.62 12.40
C GLY A 535 12.63 -4.69 13.48
N ARG A 536 13.73 -4.65 14.22
CA ARG A 536 14.11 -5.71 15.16
C ARG A 536 14.02 -5.32 16.65
N SER A 537 13.90 -4.02 16.99
CA SER A 537 13.57 -3.60 18.35
C SER A 537 12.05 -3.51 18.55
N LEU A 538 11.55 -4.18 19.60
CA LEU A 538 10.13 -4.19 19.99
C LEU A 538 9.66 -2.83 20.57
N GLN A 539 10.60 -1.91 20.82
CA GLN A 539 10.36 -0.58 21.41
C GLN A 539 10.17 0.55 20.38
N ALA A 540 10.40 0.32 19.08
CA ALA A 540 10.46 1.40 18.08
C ALA A 540 9.17 1.58 17.25
N TYR A 541 8.87 2.84 16.92
CA TYR A 541 7.87 3.19 15.91
C TYR A 541 8.24 2.56 14.56
N GLY A 542 7.24 2.09 13.82
CA GLY A 542 7.45 1.56 12.47
C GLY A 542 7.94 2.63 11.49
N MET A 543 8.72 2.21 10.49
CA MET A 543 9.20 3.04 9.36
C MET A 543 8.15 4.00 8.77
N GLY A 544 8.59 5.18 8.35
CA GLY A 544 7.82 6.11 7.52
C GLY A 544 7.25 7.31 8.26
N LEU A 545 7.41 8.46 7.64
CA LEU A 545 6.95 9.77 8.11
C LEU A 545 6.05 10.43 7.06
N GLY A 546 5.13 11.29 7.50
CA GLY A 546 4.23 12.02 6.61
C GLY A 546 3.99 13.45 7.08
N ILE A 547 3.85 14.38 6.13
CA ILE A 547 3.46 15.76 6.45
C ILE A 547 1.94 15.83 6.57
N ILE A 548 1.45 16.19 7.76
CA ILE A 548 0.03 16.19 8.15
C ILE A 548 -0.82 17.00 7.16
N ASP A 549 -0.31 18.14 6.68
CA ASP A 549 -1.02 19.06 5.79
C ASP A 549 -1.40 18.43 4.44
N THR A 550 -0.60 17.46 4.00
CA THR A 550 -0.79 16.75 2.72
C THR A 550 -1.77 15.58 2.84
N LEU A 551 -2.17 15.22 4.06
CA LEU A 551 -3.06 14.09 4.32
C LEU A 551 -4.55 14.46 4.18
N PRO A 552 -5.42 13.48 3.84
CA PRO A 552 -6.86 13.67 3.81
C PRO A 552 -7.40 14.19 5.16
N ARG A 553 -8.50 14.95 5.11
CA ARG A 553 -9.14 15.53 6.31
C ARG A 553 -9.42 14.50 7.41
N GLN A 554 -9.73 13.25 7.04
CA GLN A 554 -10.01 12.18 8.00
C GLN A 554 -8.75 11.70 8.72
N ALA A 555 -7.66 11.49 7.99
CA ALA A 555 -6.36 11.15 8.57
C ALA A 555 -5.86 12.28 9.50
N ARG A 556 -6.02 13.54 9.10
CA ARG A 556 -5.69 14.70 9.96
C ARG A 556 -6.48 14.67 11.28
N ARG A 557 -7.79 14.42 11.21
CA ARG A 557 -8.63 14.27 12.42
C ARG A 557 -8.21 13.09 13.29
N GLU A 558 -7.74 12.00 12.71
CA GLU A 558 -7.23 10.85 13.46
C GLU A 558 -5.94 11.18 14.20
N VAL A 559 -5.01 11.89 13.54
CA VAL A 559 -3.74 12.34 14.14
C VAL A 559 -3.99 13.33 15.29
N SER A 560 -4.95 14.24 15.14
CA SER A 560 -5.27 15.23 16.19
C SER A 560 -6.04 14.68 17.41
N ARG A 561 -6.44 13.39 17.41
CA ARG A 561 -7.17 12.81 18.56
C ARG A 561 -6.25 12.56 19.74
N LYS A 562 -6.71 12.93 20.95
CA LYS A 562 -6.04 12.58 22.22
C LYS A 562 -5.96 11.05 22.36
N GLY A 563 -4.78 10.53 22.73
CA GLY A 563 -4.52 9.09 22.86
C GLY A 563 -4.14 8.36 21.57
N CYS A 564 -3.82 9.07 20.50
CA CYS A 564 -3.28 8.48 19.27
C CYS A 564 -1.91 7.82 19.55
N SER A 565 -1.68 6.61 19.03
CA SER A 565 -0.42 5.87 19.17
C SER A 565 0.70 6.38 18.26
N ARG A 566 0.53 7.56 17.66
CA ARG A 566 1.46 8.15 16.67
C ARG A 566 2.13 9.38 17.27
N LEU A 567 3.44 9.48 17.06
CA LEU A 567 4.23 10.63 17.44
C LEU A 567 4.15 11.71 16.37
N ILE A 568 3.87 12.94 16.81
CA ILE A 568 4.11 14.16 16.02
C ILE A 568 5.52 14.62 16.35
N ILE A 569 6.39 14.64 15.34
CA ILE A 569 7.79 15.04 15.46
C ILE A 569 7.84 16.57 15.63
N PRO A 570 8.72 17.12 16.48
CA PRO A 570 8.85 18.57 16.72
C PRO A 570 9.54 19.32 15.57
N PHE A 571 9.15 19.02 14.33
CA PHE A 571 9.64 19.68 13.11
C PHE A 571 8.47 20.13 12.24
N ASN A 572 8.60 21.32 11.68
CA ASN A 572 7.70 21.89 10.70
C ASN A 572 8.36 21.98 9.33
N MET A 573 7.66 21.53 8.29
CA MET A 573 8.04 21.70 6.88
C MET A 573 6.89 22.32 6.11
N GLN A 574 7.15 23.41 5.41
CA GLN A 574 6.16 24.13 4.61
C GLN A 574 5.87 23.34 3.33
N THR A 575 4.57 23.22 3.03
CA THR A 575 4.09 22.54 1.83
C THR A 575 3.11 23.41 1.07
N CYS A 576 3.25 23.43 -0.26
CA CYS A 576 2.39 24.18 -1.16
C CYS A 576 1.65 23.22 -2.10
N LEU A 577 0.34 23.42 -2.25
CA LEU A 577 -0.45 22.70 -3.24
C LEU A 577 -0.30 23.36 -4.61
N ARG A 578 0.29 22.63 -5.56
CA ARG A 578 0.41 23.06 -6.96
C ARG A 578 -0.67 22.38 -7.79
N VAL A 579 -1.50 23.18 -8.46
CA VAL A 579 -2.57 22.69 -9.35
C VAL A 579 -2.23 23.04 -10.80
N THR A 580 -1.84 22.04 -11.57
CA THR A 580 -1.56 22.18 -13.01
C THR A 580 -2.82 21.85 -13.80
N THR A 581 -3.22 22.76 -14.70
CA THR A 581 -4.40 22.58 -15.56
C THR A 581 -3.93 22.24 -16.96
N ILE A 582 -4.25 21.02 -17.44
CA ILE A 582 -3.87 20.53 -18.76
C ILE A 582 -5.11 20.63 -19.68
N PRO A 583 -5.07 21.42 -20.75
CA PRO A 583 -6.19 21.52 -21.67
C PRO A 583 -6.43 20.17 -22.35
N SER A 584 -7.67 19.68 -22.33
CA SER A 584 -8.02 18.45 -23.06
C SER A 584 -8.10 18.74 -24.56
N ALA A 585 -7.30 18.01 -25.35
CA ALA A 585 -7.32 18.05 -26.82
C ALA A 585 -8.63 17.46 -27.40
N THR A 586 -9.28 16.55 -26.67
CA THR A 586 -10.48 15.80 -27.08
C THR A 586 -11.79 16.44 -26.62
N ALA A 587 -11.80 17.74 -26.33
CA ALA A 587 -13.02 18.45 -25.96
C ALA A 587 -13.97 18.59 -27.16
N GLY A 588 -15.24 18.20 -26.99
CA GLY A 588 -16.29 18.38 -28.00
C GLY A 588 -16.53 19.85 -28.38
N ALA A 589 -17.14 20.09 -29.53
CA ALA A 589 -17.33 21.43 -30.10
C ALA A 589 -18.02 22.41 -29.14
N LEU A 590 -19.01 21.95 -28.38
CA LEU A 590 -19.73 22.76 -27.39
C LEU A 590 -18.83 23.21 -26.22
N VAL A 591 -17.94 22.33 -25.74
CA VAL A 591 -16.99 22.68 -24.67
C VAL A 591 -15.93 23.66 -25.19
N LYS A 592 -15.45 23.48 -26.43
CA LYS A 592 -14.54 24.42 -27.10
C LYS A 592 -15.19 25.80 -27.28
N TRP A 593 -16.48 25.85 -27.60
CA TRP A 593 -17.23 27.10 -27.71
C TRP A 593 -17.42 27.78 -26.34
N LEU A 594 -17.81 27.02 -25.31
CA LEU A 594 -17.97 27.53 -23.94
C LEU A 594 -16.66 28.09 -23.35
N ARG A 595 -15.51 27.53 -23.72
CA ARG A 595 -14.18 28.04 -23.31
C ARG A 595 -13.85 29.44 -23.81
N LYS A 596 -14.57 29.96 -24.82
CA LYS A 596 -14.37 31.32 -25.32
C LYS A 596 -14.94 32.40 -24.40
N PHE A 597 -15.78 32.03 -23.44
CA PHE A 597 -16.33 32.97 -22.47
C PHE A 597 -15.38 33.15 -21.28
N PRO A 598 -15.17 34.40 -20.80
CA PRO A 598 -14.31 34.68 -19.66
C PRO A 598 -14.80 33.90 -18.42
N GLY A 599 -13.88 33.21 -17.75
CA GLY A 599 -14.16 32.34 -16.60
C GLY A 599 -14.47 30.86 -16.94
N LEU A 600 -14.80 30.54 -18.21
CA LEU A 600 -15.04 29.17 -18.69
C LEU A 600 -13.86 28.57 -19.47
N GLU A 601 -12.75 29.30 -19.60
CA GLU A 601 -11.53 28.89 -20.31
C GLU A 601 -10.97 27.52 -19.85
N ARG A 602 -11.19 27.19 -18.57
CA ARG A 602 -10.71 25.95 -17.93
C ARG A 602 -11.75 24.81 -17.96
N LEU A 603 -12.90 25.00 -18.61
CA LEU A 603 -13.98 24.03 -18.65
C LEU A 603 -13.54 22.75 -19.38
N GLY A 604 -13.64 21.60 -18.73
CA GLY A 604 -13.19 20.33 -19.30
C GLY A 604 -11.68 20.15 -19.42
N ALA A 605 -10.87 21.02 -18.79
CA ALA A 605 -9.44 20.79 -18.65
C ALA A 605 -9.15 19.74 -17.55
N LYS A 606 -8.16 18.89 -17.78
CA LYS A 606 -7.73 17.89 -16.79
C LYS A 606 -6.89 18.61 -15.73
N LYS A 607 -7.32 18.55 -14.47
CA LYS A 607 -6.57 19.10 -13.34
C LYS A 607 -5.66 18.03 -12.77
N LYS A 608 -4.41 18.39 -12.49
CA LYS A 608 -3.44 17.59 -11.74
C LYS A 608 -3.00 18.37 -10.51
N SER A 609 -3.15 17.80 -9.33
CA SER A 609 -2.77 18.37 -8.04
C SER A 609 -1.56 17.63 -7.49
N ASP A 610 -0.48 18.35 -7.22
CA ASP A 610 0.74 17.82 -6.62
C ASP A 610 1.18 18.69 -5.44
N TRP A 611 1.66 18.08 -4.35
CA TRP A 611 2.23 18.81 -3.22
C TRP A 611 3.71 19.05 -3.43
N VAL A 612 4.17 20.27 -3.14
CA VAL A 612 5.58 20.66 -3.21
C VAL A 612 6.07 21.00 -1.82
N VAL A 613 7.18 20.40 -1.40
CA VAL A 613 7.82 20.68 -0.12
C VAL A 613 8.86 21.77 -0.32
N GLU A 614 8.82 22.80 0.51
CA GLU A 614 9.92 23.74 0.61
C GLU A 614 11.04 23.11 1.44
N GLU A 615 11.94 22.37 0.79
CA GLU A 615 12.96 21.56 1.47
C GLU A 615 13.91 22.34 2.40
N TYR A 616 13.94 23.67 2.30
CA TYR A 616 14.78 24.56 3.12
C TYR A 616 14.04 25.15 4.33
N SER A 617 12.74 24.89 4.45
CA SER A 617 11.91 25.46 5.51
C SER A 617 11.85 24.60 6.78
N ALA A 618 12.63 23.51 6.85
CA ALA A 618 12.61 22.60 7.98
C ALA A 618 13.04 23.35 9.24
N ARG A 619 12.14 23.45 10.21
CA ARG A 619 12.37 24.19 11.46
C ARG A 619 11.88 23.38 12.64
N MET A 620 12.69 23.29 13.69
CA MET A 620 12.23 22.68 14.94
C MET A 620 11.18 23.59 15.59
N THR A 621 10.02 23.04 15.92
CA THR A 621 8.91 23.75 16.57
C THR A 621 8.26 22.87 17.63
N PRO A 622 7.77 23.42 18.76
CA PRO A 622 7.06 22.62 19.77
C PRO A 622 5.84 21.88 19.22
N GLN A 623 5.17 22.47 18.22
CA GLN A 623 4.12 21.85 17.44
C GLN A 623 4.62 21.65 16.01
N GLY A 624 5.11 20.45 15.70
CA GLY A 624 5.49 20.10 14.34
C GLY A 624 4.32 19.68 13.47
N ASN A 625 4.57 19.53 12.17
CA ASN A 625 3.57 19.05 11.20
C ASN A 625 3.96 17.72 10.55
N ILE A 626 4.93 17.01 11.10
CA ILE A 626 5.38 15.69 10.65
C ILE A 626 4.87 14.63 11.63
N VAL A 627 4.26 13.56 11.11
CA VAL A 627 3.72 12.46 11.90
C VAL A 627 4.33 11.12 11.47
N THR A 628 4.53 10.25 12.45
CA THR A 628 4.87 8.84 12.21
C THR A 628 3.70 8.10 11.53
N LEU A 629 3.99 7.34 10.47
CA LEU A 629 2.98 6.57 9.76
C LEU A 629 2.65 5.26 10.48
N GLY A 630 3.64 4.65 11.15
CA GLY A 630 3.48 3.50 12.02
C GLY A 630 3.00 3.88 13.43
N GLY A 631 2.16 3.04 14.04
CA GLY A 631 1.79 3.16 15.46
C GLY A 631 2.75 2.40 16.38
N ILE A 632 2.71 2.71 17.68
CA ILE A 632 3.39 1.95 18.74
C ILE A 632 2.69 0.59 18.92
N GLN A 633 3.47 -0.49 18.96
CA GLN A 633 2.99 -1.79 19.43
C GLN A 633 2.91 -1.72 20.96
N LYS A 634 1.69 -1.76 21.52
CA LYS A 634 1.45 -1.37 22.93
C LYS A 634 1.96 -2.36 23.97
N GLU A 635 2.27 -3.60 23.60
CA GLU A 635 2.75 -4.64 24.53
C GLU A 635 3.91 -5.40 23.90
N ILE A 636 5.05 -5.38 24.60
CA ILE A 636 6.22 -6.23 24.31
C ILE A 636 5.94 -7.56 25.00
N SER A 637 5.74 -8.61 24.21
CA SER A 637 5.54 -9.97 24.72
C SER A 637 6.24 -10.96 23.80
N ASN A 638 6.98 -11.88 24.41
CA ASN A 638 7.62 -13.02 23.75
C ASN A 638 6.67 -14.23 23.68
N GLY A 639 5.42 -14.08 24.12
CA GLY A 639 4.39 -15.13 24.16
C GLY A 639 4.65 -16.17 25.24
N LEU A 640 5.26 -15.77 26.36
CA LEU A 640 5.56 -16.61 27.51
C LEU A 640 4.51 -16.36 28.61
N SER A 641 3.63 -17.32 28.84
CA SER A 641 2.61 -17.29 29.91
C SER A 641 2.46 -18.66 30.55
N LEU A 642 2.06 -18.70 31.82
CA LEU A 642 1.76 -19.96 32.51
C LEU A 642 0.53 -20.66 31.89
N ASP A 643 0.57 -21.97 31.68
CA ASP A 643 -0.55 -22.76 31.11
C ASP A 643 -1.86 -22.65 31.92
N VAL A 644 -1.76 -22.34 33.22
CA VAL A 644 -2.90 -22.09 34.13
C VAL A 644 -3.63 -20.79 33.79
N GLU A 645 -2.94 -19.83 33.18
CA GLU A 645 -3.52 -18.57 32.66
C GLU A 645 -3.95 -18.74 31.19
N ALA A 646 -3.29 -19.60 30.40
CA ALA A 646 -3.68 -19.94 29.03
C ALA A 646 -5.06 -20.63 28.94
N THR A 647 -5.46 -21.36 29.99
CA THR A 647 -6.80 -21.97 30.11
C THR A 647 -7.87 -20.98 30.61
N LYS A 648 -7.48 -19.79 31.11
CA LYS A 648 -8.41 -18.81 31.70
C LYS A 648 -8.78 -17.62 30.79
N GLU A 649 -8.26 -17.54 29.58
CA GLU A 649 -8.75 -16.59 28.56
C GLU A 649 -8.78 -17.19 27.14
N GLU A 650 -9.46 -18.33 26.93
CA GLU A 650 -10.28 -18.37 25.71
C GLU A 650 -11.39 -17.34 25.91
N LYS A 651 -11.11 -16.07 25.59
CA LYS A 651 -12.11 -15.01 25.63
C LYS A 651 -13.37 -15.55 24.97
N PRO A 652 -14.53 -15.56 25.66
CA PRO A 652 -15.75 -16.05 25.05
C PRO A 652 -15.93 -15.29 23.74
N TYR A 653 -16.14 -16.06 22.67
CA TYR A 653 -16.35 -15.61 21.30
C TYR A 653 -16.83 -14.16 21.27
N ASP A 654 -16.02 -13.23 20.77
CA ASP A 654 -16.49 -11.86 20.61
C ASP A 654 -17.58 -11.93 19.52
N GLN A 655 -18.85 -12.01 19.94
CA GLN A 655 -20.04 -12.13 19.10
C GLN A 655 -20.30 -10.81 18.39
N SER A 656 -19.27 -10.31 17.73
CA SER A 656 -19.34 -9.10 16.96
C SER A 656 -20.25 -9.36 15.78
N TRP A 657 -21.34 -8.58 15.73
CA TRP A 657 -22.29 -8.49 14.62
C TRP A 657 -21.62 -8.24 13.27
N ASP A 658 -20.36 -7.81 13.27
CA ASP A 658 -19.58 -7.60 12.07
C ASP A 658 -19.22 -8.89 11.35
N ASN A 659 -19.05 -9.98 12.10
CA ASN A 659 -18.70 -11.31 11.59
C ASN A 659 -19.93 -12.13 11.22
N LEU A 660 -21.11 -11.54 11.02
CA LEU A 660 -22.34 -12.27 10.69
C LEU A 660 -22.34 -12.78 9.25
N ASN A 661 -22.95 -13.96 9.05
CA ASN A 661 -23.02 -14.60 7.74
C ASN A 661 -23.70 -13.67 6.72
N SER A 662 -23.13 -13.57 5.51
CA SER A 662 -23.61 -12.65 4.47
C SER A 662 -25.09 -12.86 4.12
N ARG A 663 -25.56 -14.12 4.10
CA ARG A 663 -26.97 -14.44 3.80
C ARG A 663 -27.89 -13.93 4.91
N LEU A 664 -27.54 -14.22 6.16
CA LEU A 664 -28.35 -13.81 7.31
C LEU A 664 -28.41 -12.29 7.43
N LYS A 665 -27.27 -11.62 7.21
CA LYS A 665 -27.19 -10.15 7.16
C LYS A 665 -28.06 -9.57 6.06
N ASN A 666 -28.06 -10.16 4.87
CA ASN A 666 -28.89 -9.72 3.74
C ASN A 666 -30.38 -9.90 4.01
N THR A 667 -30.79 -11.04 4.57
CA THR A 667 -32.18 -11.28 4.97
C THR A 667 -32.63 -10.27 6.03
N LEU A 668 -31.78 -10.02 7.04
CA LEU A 668 -32.07 -9.07 8.10
C LEU A 668 -32.22 -7.64 7.58
N LYS A 669 -31.37 -7.19 6.63
CA LYS A 669 -31.52 -5.88 5.98
C LYS A 669 -32.88 -5.73 5.28
N VAL A 670 -33.30 -6.74 4.51
CA VAL A 670 -34.59 -6.70 3.82
C VAL A 670 -35.73 -6.63 4.84
N PHE A 671 -35.66 -7.43 5.91
CA PHE A 671 -36.68 -7.44 6.96
C PHE A 671 -36.77 -6.11 7.71
N ILE A 672 -35.63 -5.54 8.14
CA ILE A 672 -35.55 -4.25 8.83
C ILE A 672 -36.06 -3.11 7.96
N GLY A 673 -35.86 -3.16 6.64
CA GLY A 673 -36.44 -2.17 5.72
C GLY A 673 -37.93 -2.39 5.47
N PHE A 674 -38.37 -3.64 5.35
CA PHE A 674 -39.74 -4.00 4.97
C PHE A 674 -40.74 -3.70 6.08
N VAL A 675 -40.44 -4.06 7.33
CA VAL A 675 -41.37 -3.91 8.46
C VAL A 675 -41.82 -2.46 8.68
N PRO A 676 -40.93 -1.44 8.76
CA PRO A 676 -41.35 -0.05 8.90
C PRO A 676 -42.11 0.48 7.69
N ALA A 677 -41.75 0.05 6.49
CA ALA A 677 -42.46 0.44 5.27
C ALA A 677 -43.88 -0.11 5.27
N PHE A 678 -44.04 -1.40 5.58
CA PHE A 678 -45.33 -2.08 5.66
C PHE A 678 -46.23 -1.45 6.73
N ALA A 679 -45.70 -1.20 7.93
CA ALA A 679 -46.43 -0.50 8.98
C ALA A 679 -46.86 0.91 8.54
N CYS A 680 -45.99 1.67 7.87
CA CYS A 680 -46.34 2.99 7.37
C CYS A 680 -47.44 2.93 6.30
N PHE A 681 -47.39 2.00 5.35
CA PHE A 681 -48.42 1.85 4.31
C PHE A 681 -49.80 1.52 4.90
N ILE A 682 -49.85 0.64 5.91
CA ILE A 682 -51.09 0.31 6.61
C ILE A 682 -51.66 1.51 7.36
N LEU A 683 -50.80 2.31 8.01
CA LEU A 683 -51.22 3.40 8.87
C LEU A 683 -51.54 4.71 8.13
N THR A 684 -50.99 4.94 6.93
CA THR A 684 -51.11 6.23 6.25
C THR A 684 -51.92 6.22 4.94
N LYS A 685 -52.26 5.04 4.38
CA LYS A 685 -52.94 4.97 3.08
C LYS A 685 -54.40 4.53 3.21
N ASP A 686 -55.29 5.36 2.67
CA ASP A 686 -56.74 5.10 2.67
C ASP A 686 -57.18 4.03 1.64
N TRP A 687 -56.35 3.77 0.62
CA TRP A 687 -56.66 2.77 -0.40
C TRP A 687 -56.20 1.37 0.01
N TRP A 688 -57.15 0.44 0.20
CA TRP A 688 -56.91 -0.93 0.68
C TRP A 688 -55.78 -1.65 -0.06
N PHE A 689 -55.72 -1.53 -1.39
CA PHE A 689 -54.71 -2.22 -2.19
C PHE A 689 -53.30 -1.69 -1.89
N LEU A 690 -53.15 -0.36 -1.77
CA LEU A 690 -51.87 0.25 -1.43
C LEU A 690 -51.51 0.06 0.06
N ALA A 691 -52.49 -0.06 0.95
CA ALA A 691 -52.26 -0.34 2.36
C ALA A 691 -51.64 -1.73 2.58
N TYR A 692 -52.17 -2.78 1.93
CA TYR A 692 -51.67 -4.17 2.10
C TYR A 692 -50.55 -4.54 1.12
N PHE A 693 -50.61 -4.09 -0.14
CA PHE A 693 -49.62 -4.45 -1.17
C PHE A 693 -48.59 -3.35 -1.45
N GLY A 694 -48.75 -2.15 -0.90
CA GLY A 694 -47.88 -1.01 -1.21
C GLY A 694 -46.40 -1.29 -0.92
N ALA A 695 -46.07 -1.89 0.22
CA ALA A 695 -44.69 -2.25 0.55
C ALA A 695 -44.10 -3.28 -0.43
N PHE A 696 -44.88 -4.30 -0.81
CA PHE A 696 -44.45 -5.31 -1.78
C PHE A 696 -44.20 -4.69 -3.16
N ILE A 697 -45.06 -3.79 -3.61
CA ILE A 697 -44.90 -3.07 -4.88
C ILE A 697 -43.66 -2.16 -4.83
N TRP A 698 -43.46 -1.41 -3.74
CA TRP A 698 -42.30 -0.53 -3.57
C TRP A 698 -40.97 -1.29 -3.61
N PHE A 699 -40.91 -2.43 -2.93
CA PHE A 699 -39.76 -3.32 -2.92
C PHE A 699 -39.58 -4.01 -4.28
N GLY A 700 -40.67 -4.43 -4.93
CA GLY A 700 -40.67 -5.04 -6.25
C GLY A 700 -40.11 -4.12 -7.32
N ILE A 701 -40.57 -2.87 -7.40
CA ILE A 701 -40.06 -1.86 -8.35
C ILE A 701 -38.56 -1.63 -8.12
N THR A 702 -38.15 -1.47 -6.87
CA THR A 702 -36.75 -1.19 -6.52
C THR A 702 -35.84 -2.40 -6.77
N GLY A 703 -36.30 -3.60 -6.46
CA GLY A 703 -35.57 -4.85 -6.71
C GLY A 703 -35.39 -5.10 -8.21
N LEU A 704 -36.49 -5.00 -8.97
CA LEU A 704 -36.48 -5.14 -10.43
C LEU A 704 -35.55 -4.12 -11.09
N ARG A 705 -35.60 -2.85 -10.65
CA ARG A 705 -34.71 -1.78 -11.12
C ARG A 705 -33.23 -2.14 -10.89
N ASN A 706 -32.84 -2.63 -9.71
CA ASN A 706 -31.46 -3.02 -9.44
C ASN A 706 -30.98 -4.17 -10.35
N ILE A 707 -31.86 -5.14 -10.62
CA ILE A 707 -31.57 -6.26 -11.52
C ILE A 707 -31.38 -5.74 -12.96
N ILE A 708 -32.33 -4.95 -13.47
CA ILE A 708 -32.28 -4.37 -14.82
C ILE A 708 -31.05 -3.47 -14.98
N GLN A 709 -30.74 -2.63 -13.99
CA GLN A 709 -29.56 -1.77 -14.00
C GLN A 709 -28.27 -2.58 -14.10
N SER A 710 -28.11 -3.60 -13.25
CA SER A 710 -26.91 -4.45 -13.25
C SER A 710 -26.70 -5.13 -14.60
N VAL A 711 -27.80 -5.56 -15.22
CA VAL A 711 -27.81 -6.23 -16.52
C VAL A 711 -27.55 -5.28 -17.71
N LEU A 712 -28.13 -4.08 -17.70
CA LEU A 712 -27.89 -3.06 -18.73
C LEU A 712 -26.48 -2.46 -18.64
N GLY A 713 -25.97 -2.27 -17.41
CA GLY A 713 -24.60 -1.87 -17.14
C GLY A 713 -23.57 -2.91 -17.62
N GLY A 714 -23.93 -4.20 -17.54
CA GLY A 714 -23.13 -5.34 -17.99
C GLY A 714 -23.06 -5.58 -19.50
N GLY A 715 -23.86 -4.87 -20.33
CA GLY A 715 -23.78 -5.00 -21.79
C GLY A 715 -25.10 -4.97 -22.55
N GLY A 716 -26.25 -5.06 -21.87
CA GLY A 716 -27.57 -4.89 -22.50
C GLY A 716 -28.10 -6.14 -23.22
N ILE A 717 -28.74 -5.96 -24.39
CA ILE A 717 -29.50 -7.00 -25.12
C ILE A 717 -28.58 -7.85 -26.03
N ASN A 718 -27.46 -7.30 -26.53
CA ASN A 718 -26.43 -8.05 -27.28
C ASN A 718 -25.46 -8.71 -26.31
N ARG A 719 -25.93 -9.74 -25.61
CA ARG A 719 -25.18 -10.48 -24.59
C ARG A 719 -24.33 -11.55 -25.22
N SER A 720 -23.22 -11.87 -24.57
CA SER A 720 -22.60 -13.18 -24.72
C SER A 720 -23.49 -14.23 -24.06
N HIS A 721 -23.81 -15.32 -24.76
CA HIS A 721 -24.66 -16.41 -24.26
C HIS A 721 -24.07 -17.15 -23.05
N LEU A 722 -22.81 -16.86 -22.68
CA LEU A 722 -22.04 -17.56 -21.67
C LEU A 722 -22.29 -17.09 -20.22
N LEU A 723 -22.98 -15.97 -19.99
CA LEU A 723 -23.16 -15.36 -18.66
C LEU A 723 -24.62 -15.42 -18.15
N ARG A 724 -24.82 -15.92 -16.92
CA ARG A 724 -26.15 -15.97 -16.28
C ARG A 724 -26.47 -14.63 -15.61
N TRP A 725 -27.76 -14.29 -15.52
CA TRP A 725 -28.22 -13.04 -14.88
C TRP A 725 -27.73 -12.90 -13.43
N ASN A 726 -27.63 -14.01 -12.70
CA ASN A 726 -27.18 -14.02 -11.30
C ASN A 726 -25.73 -13.57 -11.12
N ASP A 727 -24.89 -13.68 -12.15
CA ASP A 727 -23.47 -13.32 -12.07
C ASP A 727 -23.25 -11.81 -12.20
N TYR A 728 -24.21 -11.09 -12.81
CA TYR A 728 -24.22 -9.63 -12.88
C TYR A 728 -24.86 -8.97 -11.65
N VAL A 729 -25.73 -9.69 -10.91
CA VAL A 729 -26.50 -9.11 -9.81
C VAL A 729 -25.73 -9.20 -8.50
N SER A 730 -25.27 -8.04 -8.02
CA SER A 730 -24.74 -7.91 -6.66
C SER A 730 -25.89 -7.91 -5.63
N TRP A 731 -26.16 -9.07 -5.03
CA TRP A 731 -27.21 -9.24 -4.01
C TRP A 731 -27.06 -8.31 -2.80
N ASP A 732 -25.84 -8.02 -2.35
CA ASP A 732 -25.60 -7.10 -1.22
C ASP A 732 -25.95 -5.63 -1.56
N ARG A 733 -25.62 -5.17 -2.78
CA ARG A 733 -26.06 -3.84 -3.27
C ARG A 733 -27.59 -3.76 -3.40
N MET A 734 -28.24 -4.85 -3.81
CA MET A 734 -29.69 -4.93 -3.94
C MET A 734 -30.38 -4.85 -2.56
N THR A 735 -29.93 -5.65 -1.59
CA THR A 735 -30.50 -5.62 -0.22
C THR A 735 -30.24 -4.30 0.48
N ASP A 736 -29.09 -3.66 0.27
CA ASP A 736 -28.84 -2.29 0.73
C ASP A 736 -29.85 -1.30 0.13
N SER A 737 -30.13 -1.40 -1.19
CA SER A 737 -31.12 -0.53 -1.85
C SER A 737 -32.54 -0.73 -1.30
N LEU A 738 -32.91 -1.97 -0.97
CA LEU A 738 -34.21 -2.31 -0.40
C LEU A 738 -34.35 -1.79 1.04
N LEU A 739 -33.31 -1.92 1.86
CA LEU A 739 -33.27 -1.37 3.23
C LEU A 739 -33.56 0.14 3.23
N PHE A 740 -32.80 0.92 2.45
CA PHE A 740 -32.99 2.37 2.41
C PHE A 740 -34.31 2.76 1.75
N THR A 741 -34.76 2.02 0.74
CA THR A 741 -36.11 2.25 0.18
C THR A 741 -37.19 2.05 1.24
N GLY A 742 -37.05 1.03 2.08
CA GLY A 742 -37.96 0.78 3.19
C GLY A 742 -38.05 1.94 4.18
N PHE A 743 -36.90 2.50 4.60
CA PHE A 743 -36.86 3.66 5.50
C PHE A 743 -37.33 4.97 4.86
N SER A 744 -37.28 5.11 3.53
CA SER A 744 -37.72 6.32 2.84
C SER A 744 -39.22 6.60 3.03
N VAL A 745 -40.04 5.55 3.14
CA VAL A 745 -41.50 5.64 3.26
C VAL A 745 -41.93 6.31 4.58
N PRO A 746 -41.55 5.79 5.77
CA PRO A 746 -41.91 6.44 7.04
C PRO A 746 -41.25 7.81 7.21
N LEU A 747 -40.04 8.02 6.69
CA LEU A 747 -39.38 9.33 6.77
C LEU A 747 -40.14 10.40 5.97
N LEU A 748 -40.46 10.13 4.71
CA LEU A 748 -41.05 11.13 3.83
C LEU A 748 -42.56 11.29 4.04
N ASP A 749 -43.30 10.19 4.17
CA ASP A 749 -44.76 10.21 4.22
C ASP A 749 -45.31 10.47 5.64
N TYR A 750 -44.71 9.86 6.67
CA TYR A 750 -45.14 10.06 8.04
C TYR A 750 -44.43 11.25 8.70
N PHE A 751 -43.10 11.24 8.77
CA PHE A 751 -42.37 12.27 9.51
C PHE A 751 -42.39 13.64 8.82
N VAL A 752 -41.93 13.74 7.57
CA VAL A 752 -41.85 15.03 6.87
C VAL A 752 -43.24 15.56 6.50
N LYS A 753 -44.04 14.77 5.76
CA LYS A 753 -45.34 15.22 5.27
C LYS A 753 -46.39 15.36 6.38
N THR A 754 -46.55 14.35 7.23
CA THR A 754 -47.68 14.32 8.18
C THR A 754 -47.35 15.02 9.49
N LEU A 755 -46.21 14.73 10.10
CA LEU A 755 -45.85 15.29 11.41
C LEU A 755 -45.30 16.72 11.29
N LEU A 756 -44.29 16.93 10.44
CA LEU A 756 -43.58 18.21 10.36
C LEU A 756 -44.37 19.25 9.55
N LEU A 757 -44.75 18.94 8.32
CA LEU A 757 -45.43 19.90 7.43
C LEU A 757 -46.90 20.10 7.80
N ASN A 758 -47.70 19.02 7.85
CA ASN A 758 -49.14 19.15 8.09
C ASN A 758 -49.46 19.53 9.56
N LYS A 759 -48.97 18.76 10.54
CA LYS A 759 -49.26 19.04 11.97
C LYS A 759 -48.40 20.14 12.59
N GLY A 760 -47.14 20.29 12.17
CA GLY A 760 -46.21 21.26 12.74
C GLY A 760 -46.35 22.67 12.14
N PHE A 761 -46.36 22.78 10.81
CA PHE A 761 -46.37 24.07 10.10
C PHE A 761 -47.69 24.41 9.41
N GLY A 762 -48.70 23.53 9.45
CA GLY A 762 -49.98 23.72 8.75
C GLY A 762 -49.87 23.71 7.22
N ILE A 763 -48.74 23.24 6.67
CA ILE A 763 -48.47 23.16 5.23
C ILE A 763 -48.97 21.81 4.72
N ASN A 764 -50.02 21.83 3.91
CA ASN A 764 -50.60 20.67 3.26
C ASN A 764 -51.01 21.01 1.82
N VAL A 765 -51.59 20.04 1.11
CA VAL A 765 -51.96 20.19 -0.31
C VAL A 765 -52.99 21.30 -0.52
N ALA A 766 -53.83 21.58 0.48
CA ALA A 766 -54.87 22.61 0.42
C ALA A 766 -54.36 24.01 0.82
N THR A 767 -53.36 24.11 1.72
CA THR A 767 -52.87 25.40 2.23
C THR A 767 -51.74 25.98 1.38
N ASN A 768 -50.68 25.22 1.09
CA ASN A 768 -49.57 25.68 0.27
C ASN A 768 -48.91 24.51 -0.48
N PRO A 769 -49.45 24.13 -1.66
CA PRO A 769 -48.98 22.96 -2.41
C PRO A 769 -47.54 23.15 -2.93
N MET A 770 -47.15 24.37 -3.34
CA MET A 770 -45.81 24.64 -3.84
C MET A 770 -44.74 24.44 -2.75
N ALA A 771 -44.98 24.95 -1.54
CA ALA A 771 -44.08 24.75 -0.40
C ALA A 771 -44.00 23.27 0.01
N LEU A 772 -45.14 22.57 0.06
CA LEU A 772 -45.19 21.15 0.37
C LEU A 772 -44.32 20.33 -0.59
N TYR A 773 -44.50 20.49 -1.91
CA TYR A 773 -43.75 19.72 -2.90
C TYR A 773 -42.28 20.11 -2.97
N ALA A 774 -41.94 21.39 -2.80
CA ALA A 774 -40.54 21.83 -2.77
C ALA A 774 -39.77 21.24 -1.58
N ILE A 775 -40.35 21.28 -0.37
CA ILE A 775 -39.72 20.72 0.83
C ILE A 775 -39.63 19.20 0.74
N MET A 776 -40.66 18.53 0.23
CA MET A 776 -40.65 17.09 -0.02
C MET A 776 -39.55 16.68 -1.02
N ALA A 777 -39.40 17.42 -2.12
CA ALA A 777 -38.38 17.16 -3.12
C ALA A 777 -36.97 17.35 -2.56
N LEU A 778 -36.75 18.41 -1.75
CA LEU A 778 -35.49 18.68 -1.07
C LEU A 778 -35.16 17.59 -0.04
N ALA A 779 -36.11 17.23 0.82
CA ALA A 779 -35.94 16.17 1.83
C ALA A 779 -35.62 14.82 1.17
N ASN A 780 -36.32 14.48 0.09
CA ASN A 780 -36.03 13.28 -0.70
C ASN A 780 -34.63 13.36 -1.35
N GLY A 781 -34.24 14.49 -1.93
CA GLY A 781 -32.91 14.68 -2.52
C GLY A 781 -31.77 14.56 -1.50
N ILE A 782 -31.92 15.14 -0.31
CA ILE A 782 -30.97 15.01 0.81
C ILE A 782 -30.90 13.55 1.27
N TYR A 783 -32.04 12.88 1.45
CA TYR A 783 -32.09 11.47 1.83
C TYR A 783 -31.39 10.58 0.80
N LEU A 784 -31.68 10.78 -0.49
CA LEU A 784 -31.12 10.01 -1.59
C LEU A 784 -29.61 10.19 -1.68
N SER A 785 -29.13 11.43 -1.66
CA SER A 785 -27.70 11.73 -1.70
C SER A 785 -26.96 11.17 -0.48
N THR A 786 -27.54 11.26 0.71
CA THR A 786 -26.92 10.79 1.97
C THR A 786 -26.73 9.28 1.99
N HIS A 787 -27.76 8.49 1.69
CA HIS A 787 -27.61 7.03 1.70
C HIS A 787 -26.82 6.51 0.50
N ASN A 788 -26.83 7.19 -0.65
CA ASN A 788 -25.95 6.85 -1.77
C ASN A 788 -24.46 7.12 -1.44
N ALA A 789 -24.18 8.20 -0.70
CA ALA A 789 -22.86 8.42 -0.12
C ALA A 789 -22.50 7.35 0.93
N PHE A 790 -23.47 6.90 1.74
CA PHE A 790 -23.30 5.78 2.68
C PHE A 790 -22.91 4.48 1.95
N ARG A 791 -23.58 4.18 0.83
CA ARG A 791 -23.34 2.99 0.00
C ARG A 791 -22.02 3.05 -0.78
N GLY A 792 -21.43 4.24 -0.93
CA GLY A 792 -20.15 4.45 -1.61
C GLY A 792 -20.27 4.59 -3.13
N LEU A 793 -21.41 5.11 -3.62
CA LEU A 793 -21.58 5.41 -5.05
C LEU A 793 -20.64 6.54 -5.53
N PRO A 794 -20.31 6.61 -6.83
CA PRO A 794 -19.52 7.71 -7.38
C PRO A 794 -20.16 9.08 -7.12
N ARG A 795 -19.34 10.12 -6.92
CA ARG A 795 -19.82 11.49 -6.63
C ARG A 795 -20.81 12.02 -7.66
N ALA A 796 -20.60 11.71 -8.94
CA ALA A 796 -21.51 12.09 -10.02
C ALA A 796 -22.89 11.46 -9.86
N ALA A 797 -22.97 10.17 -9.48
CA ALA A 797 -24.24 9.48 -9.24
C ALA A 797 -24.94 10.00 -7.98
N ILE A 798 -24.20 10.38 -6.94
CA ILE A 798 -24.76 11.00 -5.72
C ILE A 798 -25.40 12.35 -6.06
N MET A 799 -24.71 13.18 -6.85
CA MET A 799 -25.21 14.49 -7.27
C MET A 799 -26.41 14.36 -8.22
N GLY A 800 -26.37 13.43 -9.18
CA GLY A 800 -27.51 13.16 -10.04
C GLY A 800 -28.74 12.70 -9.25
N ASN A 801 -28.55 11.81 -8.27
CA ASN A 801 -29.64 11.33 -7.42
C ASN A 801 -30.25 12.42 -6.52
N PHE A 802 -29.52 13.48 -6.19
CA PHE A 802 -30.08 14.64 -5.48
C PHE A 802 -31.18 15.34 -6.32
N PHE A 803 -30.95 15.50 -7.62
CA PHE A 803 -31.90 16.12 -8.56
C PHE A 803 -32.92 15.12 -9.16
N ARG A 804 -32.90 13.86 -8.72
CA ARG A 804 -33.74 12.78 -9.26
C ARG A 804 -35.23 13.12 -9.26
N SER A 805 -35.73 13.75 -8.19
CA SER A 805 -37.14 14.14 -8.07
C SER A 805 -37.57 15.13 -9.17
N ILE A 806 -36.66 16.00 -9.61
CA ILE A 806 -36.93 16.99 -10.66
C ILE A 806 -36.94 16.30 -12.03
N PHE A 807 -35.95 15.45 -12.30
CA PHE A 807 -35.87 14.70 -13.56
C PHE A 807 -36.98 13.66 -13.73
N SER A 808 -37.62 13.21 -12.64
CA SER A 808 -38.70 12.22 -12.72
C SER A 808 -40.04 12.79 -13.17
N ILE A 809 -40.25 14.10 -13.07
CA ILE A 809 -41.54 14.74 -13.40
C ILE A 809 -41.90 14.54 -14.88
N PRO A 810 -41.03 14.85 -15.86
CA PRO A 810 -41.35 14.62 -17.27
C PRO A 810 -41.61 13.14 -17.58
N ILE A 811 -40.85 12.23 -16.97
CA ILE A 811 -41.01 10.78 -17.17
C ILE A 811 -42.35 10.30 -16.60
N ALA A 812 -42.76 10.81 -15.44
CA ALA A 812 -44.05 10.47 -14.84
C ALA A 812 -45.23 10.92 -15.71
N ILE A 813 -45.15 12.10 -16.33
CA ILE A 813 -46.16 12.60 -17.27
C ILE A 813 -46.27 11.67 -18.48
N VAL A 814 -45.14 11.31 -19.10
CA VAL A 814 -45.11 10.40 -20.26
C VAL A 814 -45.65 9.01 -19.91
N LEU A 815 -45.25 8.44 -18.77
CA LEU A 815 -45.77 7.15 -18.31
C LEU A 815 -47.27 7.21 -18.03
N SER A 816 -47.76 8.27 -17.37
CA SER A 816 -49.18 8.46 -17.09
C SER A 816 -50.01 8.57 -18.38
N ALA A 817 -49.52 9.33 -19.37
CA ALA A 817 -50.16 9.45 -20.68
C ALA A 817 -50.17 8.12 -21.44
N SER A 818 -49.08 7.35 -21.37
CA SER A 818 -48.95 6.06 -22.06
C SER A 818 -49.90 5.01 -21.48
N ILE A 819 -49.97 4.90 -20.15
CA ILE A 819 -50.91 4.00 -19.46
C ILE A 819 -52.34 4.43 -19.75
N GLY A 820 -52.63 5.74 -19.73
CA GLY A 820 -53.94 6.28 -20.08
C GLY A 820 -54.38 5.89 -21.50
N GLY A 821 -53.48 5.97 -22.48
CA GLY A 821 -53.74 5.55 -23.86
C GLY A 821 -54.04 4.05 -23.98
N ILE A 822 -53.31 3.19 -23.27
CA ILE A 822 -53.54 1.73 -23.27
C ILE A 822 -54.88 1.39 -22.61
N LEU A 823 -55.23 2.04 -21.49
CA LEU A 823 -56.51 1.82 -20.81
C LEU A 823 -57.69 2.31 -21.67
N GLY A 824 -57.50 3.42 -22.39
CA GLY A 824 -58.47 3.93 -23.35
C GLY A 824 -58.66 3.00 -24.55
N ALA A 825 -57.57 2.46 -25.10
CA ALA A 825 -57.62 1.45 -26.17
C ALA A 825 -58.27 0.13 -25.72
N SER A 826 -58.24 -0.15 -24.41
CA SER A 826 -58.86 -1.34 -23.80
C SER A 826 -60.33 -1.10 -23.37
N GLY A 827 -60.91 0.06 -23.69
CA GLY A 827 -62.32 0.37 -23.44
C GLY A 827 -62.68 0.70 -21.99
N ILE A 828 -61.71 1.05 -21.14
CA ILE A 828 -61.97 1.38 -19.73
C ILE A 828 -62.47 2.82 -19.61
N VAL A 829 -63.63 3.00 -18.97
CA VAL A 829 -64.25 4.30 -18.70
C VAL A 829 -63.65 4.91 -17.41
N ALA A 830 -63.57 6.24 -17.32
CA ALA A 830 -63.00 6.99 -16.18
C ALA A 830 -61.50 6.75 -15.93
N ILE A 831 -60.70 6.80 -17.01
CA ILE A 831 -59.24 6.62 -17.03
C ILE A 831 -58.55 7.54 -16.01
N ASP A 832 -58.98 8.80 -15.88
CA ASP A 832 -58.36 9.77 -14.98
C ASP A 832 -58.49 9.36 -13.50
N ALA A 833 -59.63 8.79 -13.10
CA ALA A 833 -59.84 8.30 -11.73
C ALA A 833 -58.96 7.08 -11.41
N VAL A 834 -58.70 6.24 -12.41
CA VAL A 834 -57.78 5.10 -12.30
C VAL A 834 -56.34 5.61 -12.22
N LEU A 835 -55.92 6.50 -13.13
CA LEU A 835 -54.58 7.08 -13.13
C LEU A 835 -54.28 7.83 -11.84
N GLN A 836 -55.26 8.53 -11.26
CA GLN A 836 -55.10 9.23 -9.98
C GLN A 836 -54.83 8.26 -8.81
N LYS A 837 -55.50 7.09 -8.77
CA LYS A 837 -55.22 6.04 -7.77
C LYS A 837 -53.83 5.41 -7.96
N TRP A 838 -53.36 5.33 -9.20
CA TRP A 838 -52.05 4.79 -9.56
C TRP A 838 -50.92 5.83 -9.57
N ALA A 839 -51.21 7.11 -9.36
CA ALA A 839 -50.24 8.20 -9.50
C ALA A 839 -48.99 8.03 -8.61
N ALA A 840 -49.16 7.49 -7.40
CA ALA A 840 -48.04 7.19 -6.51
C ALA A 840 -47.11 6.10 -7.06
N ILE A 841 -47.69 5.08 -7.69
CA ILE A 841 -46.95 3.95 -8.31
C ILE A 841 -46.24 4.44 -9.57
N ILE A 842 -46.93 5.22 -10.41
CA ILE A 842 -46.36 5.82 -11.65
C ILE A 842 -45.20 6.76 -11.30
N SER A 843 -45.36 7.63 -10.30
CA SER A 843 -44.32 8.54 -9.85
C SER A 843 -43.10 7.80 -9.27
N LYS A 844 -43.32 6.73 -8.50
CA LYS A 844 -42.24 5.87 -7.99
C LYS A 844 -41.50 5.16 -9.13
N ALA A 845 -42.23 4.58 -10.08
CA ALA A 845 -41.64 3.94 -11.26
C ALA A 845 -40.82 4.92 -12.10
N ALA A 846 -41.36 6.11 -12.40
CA ALA A 846 -40.66 7.18 -13.12
C ALA A 846 -39.36 7.58 -12.43
N SER A 847 -39.41 7.73 -11.10
CA SER A 847 -38.23 8.04 -10.29
C SER A 847 -37.17 6.94 -10.38
N ASP A 848 -37.54 5.66 -10.32
CA ASP A 848 -36.59 4.54 -10.44
C ASP A 848 -36.03 4.39 -11.86
N VAL A 849 -36.78 4.77 -12.90
CA VAL A 849 -36.26 4.87 -14.27
C VAL A 849 -35.14 5.91 -14.35
N VAL A 850 -35.35 7.12 -13.82
CA VAL A 850 -34.30 8.16 -13.73
C VAL A 850 -33.06 7.64 -13.02
N ALA A 851 -33.25 6.92 -11.90
CA ALA A 851 -32.12 6.37 -11.15
C ALA A 851 -31.38 5.28 -11.91
N GLY A 852 -32.09 4.42 -12.63
CA GLY A 852 -31.52 3.45 -13.56
C GLY A 852 -30.69 4.13 -14.66
N ILE A 853 -31.13 5.28 -15.18
CA ILE A 853 -30.38 6.07 -16.16
C ILE A 853 -29.12 6.68 -15.53
N ILE A 854 -29.25 7.33 -14.38
CA ILE A 854 -28.12 8.01 -13.70
C ILE A 854 -27.05 7.01 -13.29
N GLU A 855 -27.44 5.95 -12.58
CA GLU A 855 -26.49 4.95 -12.10
C GLU A 855 -26.01 4.04 -13.25
N GLY A 856 -26.87 3.65 -14.18
CA GLY A 856 -26.48 2.86 -15.36
C GLY A 856 -25.51 3.62 -16.28
N SER A 857 -25.65 4.94 -16.40
CA SER A 857 -24.67 5.78 -17.11
C SER A 857 -23.34 5.84 -16.36
N ALA A 858 -23.37 5.98 -15.03
CA ALA A 858 -22.16 5.96 -14.21
C ALA A 858 -21.43 4.60 -14.31
N ASP A 859 -22.17 3.48 -14.24
CA ASP A 859 -21.65 2.13 -14.41
C ASP A 859 -21.08 1.93 -15.84
N ARG A 860 -21.74 2.48 -16.87
CA ARG A 860 -21.21 2.48 -18.25
C ARG A 860 -19.87 3.20 -18.35
N PHE A 861 -19.79 4.44 -17.84
CA PHE A 861 -18.53 5.20 -17.88
C PHE A 861 -17.42 4.49 -17.10
N HIS A 862 -17.76 3.90 -15.97
CA HIS A 862 -16.82 3.10 -15.18
C HIS A 862 -16.31 1.88 -15.97
N ASN A 863 -17.20 1.10 -16.57
CA ASN A 863 -16.84 -0.08 -17.36
C ASN A 863 -15.99 0.30 -18.58
N VAL A 864 -16.33 1.36 -19.31
CA VAL A 864 -15.52 1.82 -20.46
C VAL A 864 -14.13 2.27 -20.00
N ALA A 865 -14.03 3.03 -18.91
CA ALA A 865 -12.73 3.46 -18.37
C ALA A 865 -11.87 2.26 -17.92
N LEU A 866 -12.50 1.27 -17.27
CA LEU A 866 -11.86 0.03 -16.87
C LEU A 866 -11.33 -0.75 -18.08
N ARG A 867 -12.18 -0.97 -19.10
CA ARG A 867 -11.77 -1.68 -20.32
C ARG A 867 -10.72 -0.94 -21.12
N THR A 868 -10.76 0.40 -21.15
CA THR A 868 -9.73 1.20 -21.82
C THR A 868 -8.37 0.97 -21.16
N ARG A 869 -8.35 0.87 -19.83
CA ARG A 869 -7.12 0.57 -19.08
C ARG A 869 -6.64 -0.85 -19.34
N ASP A 870 -7.55 -1.83 -19.31
CA ASP A 870 -7.22 -3.25 -19.49
C ASP A 870 -6.64 -3.50 -20.90
N TYR A 871 -7.30 -3.01 -21.96
CA TYR A 871 -6.78 -3.10 -23.33
C TYR A 871 -5.49 -2.33 -23.51
N LYS A 872 -5.36 -1.13 -22.94
CA LYS A 872 -4.12 -0.35 -23.04
C LYS A 872 -2.92 -1.09 -22.47
N LYS A 873 -3.10 -1.81 -21.36
CA LYS A 873 -2.06 -2.66 -20.78
C LYS A 873 -1.68 -3.78 -21.76
N LYS A 874 -2.68 -4.52 -22.27
CA LYS A 874 -2.45 -5.65 -23.16
C LYS A 874 -1.89 -5.28 -24.53
N PHE A 875 -2.28 -4.13 -25.09
CA PHE A 875 -1.66 -3.62 -26.31
C PHE A 875 -0.20 -3.27 -26.11
N ARG A 876 0.16 -2.63 -24.99
CA ARG A 876 1.56 -2.35 -24.67
C ARG A 876 2.37 -3.64 -24.55
N GLU A 877 1.88 -4.61 -23.78
CA GLU A 877 2.55 -5.92 -23.63
C GLU A 877 2.72 -6.64 -24.97
N LEU A 878 1.73 -6.57 -25.85
CA LEU A 878 1.79 -7.13 -27.20
C LEU A 878 2.87 -6.45 -28.05
N PHE A 879 2.88 -5.11 -28.13
CA PHE A 879 3.87 -4.39 -28.94
C PHE A 879 5.28 -4.50 -28.37
N ASP A 880 5.43 -4.49 -27.05
CA ASP A 880 6.73 -4.70 -26.39
C ASP A 880 7.26 -6.12 -26.66
N SER A 881 6.41 -7.15 -26.59
CA SER A 881 6.80 -8.54 -26.88
C SER A 881 7.16 -8.72 -28.36
N TYR A 882 6.41 -8.09 -29.25
CA TYR A 882 6.71 -8.09 -30.69
C TYR A 882 8.02 -7.37 -31.01
N SER A 883 8.28 -6.21 -30.41
CA SER A 883 9.54 -5.48 -30.59
C SER A 883 10.75 -6.31 -30.14
N ARG A 884 10.62 -7.08 -29.05
CA ARG A 884 11.67 -8.02 -28.61
C ARG A 884 11.86 -9.17 -29.58
N LEU A 885 10.78 -9.70 -30.13
CA LEU A 885 10.82 -10.74 -31.15
C LEU A 885 11.53 -10.23 -32.41
N GLU A 886 11.25 -9.01 -32.83
CA GLU A 886 11.89 -8.34 -33.96
C GLU A 886 13.40 -8.17 -33.78
N LEU A 887 13.85 -7.79 -32.57
CA LEU A 887 15.28 -7.72 -32.23
C LEU A 887 16.01 -9.07 -32.35
N LEU A 888 15.30 -10.20 -32.20
CA LEU A 888 15.85 -11.54 -32.39
C LEU A 888 15.88 -11.99 -33.86
N PHE A 889 15.16 -11.30 -34.75
CA PHE A 889 15.12 -11.57 -36.19
C PHE A 889 15.37 -10.30 -37.03
N PRO A 890 16.55 -9.65 -36.89
CA PRO A 890 16.83 -8.36 -37.52
C PRO A 890 16.82 -8.41 -39.06
N ASP A 891 17.08 -9.59 -39.65
CA ASP A 891 17.15 -9.79 -41.10
C ASP A 891 15.78 -10.09 -41.74
N THR A 892 14.73 -10.26 -40.95
CA THR A 892 13.37 -10.53 -41.44
C THR A 892 12.55 -9.25 -41.50
N CYS A 893 11.70 -9.12 -42.52
CA CYS A 893 10.80 -7.97 -42.63
C CYS A 893 9.82 -7.97 -41.46
N GLU A 894 9.69 -6.83 -40.76
CA GLU A 894 8.90 -6.65 -39.54
C GLU A 894 7.57 -7.41 -39.59
N LEU A 895 6.73 -7.15 -40.60
CA LEU A 895 5.37 -7.70 -40.74
C LEU A 895 5.28 -9.18 -41.17
N THR A 896 6.42 -9.86 -41.34
CA THR A 896 6.48 -11.27 -41.78
C THR A 896 6.69 -12.25 -40.64
N ILE A 897 7.18 -11.79 -39.48
CA ILE A 897 7.61 -12.68 -38.40
C ILE A 897 6.43 -13.53 -37.89
N LEU A 898 5.27 -12.90 -37.64
CA LEU A 898 4.08 -13.57 -37.11
C LEU A 898 3.20 -14.27 -38.16
N GLN A 899 3.61 -14.32 -39.44
CA GLN A 899 2.82 -14.98 -40.49
C GLN A 899 2.85 -16.51 -40.39
N ASP A 900 3.89 -17.08 -39.78
CA ASP A 900 4.06 -18.51 -39.59
C ASP A 900 4.38 -18.84 -38.12
N PRO A 901 3.35 -18.85 -37.24
CA PRO A 901 3.55 -19.06 -35.81
C PRO A 901 4.09 -20.45 -35.47
N GLU A 902 3.91 -21.47 -36.32
CA GLU A 902 4.42 -22.83 -36.07
C GLU A 902 5.94 -22.88 -36.05
N LYS A 903 6.62 -22.12 -36.92
CA LYS A 903 8.08 -22.00 -36.91
C LYS A 903 8.61 -21.38 -35.63
N LEU A 904 7.88 -20.43 -35.06
CA LEU A 904 8.28 -19.74 -33.83
C LEU A 904 8.02 -20.61 -32.59
N ILE A 905 6.90 -21.35 -32.55
CA ILE A 905 6.59 -22.32 -31.49
C ILE A 905 7.65 -23.43 -31.43
N ASN A 906 8.08 -23.92 -32.59
CA ASN A 906 9.06 -25.00 -32.71
C ASN A 906 10.52 -24.50 -32.77
N SER A 907 10.76 -23.22 -32.48
CA SER A 907 12.10 -22.64 -32.50
C SER A 907 13.05 -23.33 -31.51
N THR A 908 14.31 -23.48 -31.90
CA THR A 908 15.37 -23.98 -31.02
C THR A 908 15.79 -22.94 -29.98
N ASN A 909 15.47 -21.65 -30.20
CA ASN A 909 15.74 -20.58 -29.24
C ASN A 909 14.64 -20.55 -28.16
N GLY A 910 15.05 -20.75 -26.90
CA GLY A 910 14.15 -20.71 -25.74
C GLY A 910 13.44 -19.37 -25.59
N GLU A 911 14.13 -18.26 -25.82
CA GLU A 911 13.60 -16.90 -25.68
C GLU A 911 12.47 -16.62 -26.69
N VAL A 912 12.60 -17.12 -27.92
CA VAL A 912 11.55 -17.02 -28.94
C VAL A 912 10.30 -17.78 -28.50
N ARG A 913 10.45 -18.98 -27.94
CA ARG A 913 9.31 -19.77 -27.44
C ARG A 913 8.61 -19.09 -26.27
N ASP A 914 9.36 -18.48 -25.36
CA ASP A 914 8.80 -17.73 -24.23
C ASP A 914 8.02 -16.51 -24.69
N LEU A 915 8.56 -15.73 -25.64
CA LEU A 915 7.87 -14.57 -26.23
C LEU A 915 6.58 -14.98 -26.95
N ILE A 916 6.57 -16.10 -27.66
CA ILE A 916 5.35 -16.65 -28.28
C ILE A 916 4.32 -17.05 -27.23
N ASN A 917 4.73 -17.73 -26.16
CA ASN A 917 3.81 -18.08 -25.07
C ASN A 917 3.21 -16.82 -24.41
N VAL A 918 3.99 -15.75 -24.25
CA VAL A 918 3.50 -14.45 -23.78
C VAL A 918 2.49 -13.83 -24.76
N LEU A 919 2.73 -13.90 -26.07
CA LEU A 919 1.77 -13.45 -27.09
C LEU A 919 0.47 -14.27 -27.09
N ILE A 920 0.55 -15.59 -26.90
CA ILE A 920 -0.63 -16.47 -26.72
C ILE A 920 -1.44 -16.02 -25.51
N ILE A 921 -0.81 -15.78 -24.36
CA ILE A 921 -1.47 -15.32 -23.14
C ILE A 921 -2.19 -13.99 -23.38
N ASN A 922 -1.52 -13.05 -24.05
CA ASN A 922 -2.11 -11.77 -24.42
C ASN A 922 -3.36 -11.94 -25.30
N ALA A 923 -3.30 -12.81 -26.31
CA ALA A 923 -4.42 -13.09 -27.19
C ALA A 923 -5.59 -13.78 -26.46
N LEU A 924 -5.31 -14.74 -25.57
CA LEU A 924 -6.32 -15.41 -24.74
C LEU A 924 -7.05 -14.43 -23.81
N ASP A 925 -6.31 -13.48 -23.22
CA ASP A 925 -6.92 -12.44 -22.38
C ASP A 925 -7.78 -11.48 -23.19
N MET A 926 -7.34 -11.08 -24.39
CA MET A 926 -8.12 -10.22 -25.27
C MET A 926 -9.38 -10.92 -25.82
N LEU A 927 -9.29 -12.23 -26.13
CA LEU A 927 -10.45 -13.09 -26.42
C LEU A 927 -11.44 -13.07 -25.25
N TYR A 928 -10.95 -13.28 -24.03
CA TYR A 928 -11.79 -13.24 -22.84
C TYR A 928 -12.42 -11.86 -22.62
N PHE A 929 -11.68 -10.77 -22.81
CA PHE A 929 -12.25 -9.43 -22.75
C PHE A 929 -13.38 -9.27 -23.76
N TRP A 930 -13.14 -9.62 -25.03
CA TRP A 930 -14.10 -9.45 -26.12
C TRP A 930 -15.40 -10.24 -25.92
N MET A 931 -15.29 -11.47 -25.40
CA MET A 931 -16.41 -12.40 -25.28
C MET A 931 -17.12 -12.33 -23.93
N TYR A 932 -16.43 -11.93 -22.86
CA TYR A 932 -16.96 -12.04 -21.48
C TYR A 932 -17.09 -10.68 -20.77
N GLN A 933 -16.20 -9.72 -21.04
CA GLN A 933 -16.17 -8.47 -20.27
C GLN A 933 -17.13 -7.39 -20.80
N PRO A 934 -17.80 -6.64 -19.91
CA PRO A 934 -18.80 -5.65 -20.29
C PRO A 934 -18.17 -4.50 -21.07
N ARG A 935 -18.78 -4.13 -22.21
CA ARG A 935 -18.36 -3.00 -23.09
C ARG A 935 -16.95 -3.15 -23.70
N ALA A 936 -16.35 -4.33 -23.61
CA ALA A 936 -15.02 -4.57 -24.16
C ALA A 936 -14.99 -4.45 -25.69
N ARG A 937 -15.97 -5.00 -26.41
CA ARG A 937 -16.05 -4.94 -27.88
C ARG A 937 -16.02 -3.50 -28.42
N ILE A 938 -16.83 -2.62 -27.83
CA ILE A 938 -16.91 -1.20 -28.24
C ILE A 938 -15.58 -0.51 -27.98
N THR A 939 -15.00 -0.73 -26.80
CA THR A 939 -13.74 -0.10 -26.40
C THR A 939 -12.58 -0.56 -27.29
N ALA A 940 -12.50 -1.86 -27.59
CA ALA A 940 -11.48 -2.41 -28.49
C ALA A 940 -11.55 -1.77 -29.87
N ARG A 941 -12.74 -1.69 -30.47
CA ARG A 941 -12.95 -1.05 -31.78
C ARG A 941 -12.50 0.42 -31.78
N GLU A 942 -12.90 1.19 -30.76
CA GLU A 942 -12.49 2.60 -30.63
C GLU A 942 -10.98 2.79 -30.47
N MET A 943 -10.29 1.82 -29.84
CA MET A 943 -8.84 1.88 -29.65
C MET A 943 -8.08 1.43 -30.90
N VAL A 944 -8.47 0.32 -31.52
CA VAL A 944 -7.85 -0.20 -32.76
C VAL A 944 -8.03 0.76 -33.93
N ALA A 945 -9.16 1.50 -33.97
CA ALA A 945 -9.36 2.56 -34.98
C ALA A 945 -8.33 3.69 -34.90
N ARG A 946 -7.58 3.83 -33.80
CA ARG A 946 -6.53 4.84 -33.62
C ARG A 946 -5.13 4.33 -33.94
N PHE A 947 -4.98 3.02 -34.19
CA PHE A 947 -3.69 2.45 -34.59
C PHE A 947 -3.32 2.87 -36.00
N THR A 948 -2.02 2.96 -36.23
CA THR A 948 -1.45 3.03 -37.58
C THR A 948 -1.78 1.74 -38.37
N PRO A 949 -1.68 1.76 -39.71
CA PRO A 949 -1.90 0.56 -40.51
C PRO A 949 -0.99 -0.61 -40.12
N GLU A 950 0.28 -0.32 -39.79
CA GLU A 950 1.27 -1.29 -39.34
C GLU A 950 0.90 -1.90 -37.99
N GLU A 951 0.64 -1.07 -36.97
CA GLU A 951 0.21 -1.52 -35.64
C GLU A 951 -1.06 -2.37 -35.70
N ARG A 952 -2.01 -2.00 -36.58
CA ARG A 952 -3.25 -2.77 -36.79
C ARG A 952 -2.96 -4.15 -37.38
N ARG A 953 -2.06 -4.24 -38.35
CA ARG A 953 -1.67 -5.51 -38.97
C ARG A 953 -0.93 -6.42 -37.99
N ILE A 954 0.02 -5.86 -37.22
CA ILE A 954 0.72 -6.59 -36.14
C ILE A 954 -0.30 -7.14 -35.13
N PHE A 955 -1.25 -6.31 -34.71
CA PHE A 955 -2.30 -6.72 -33.79
C PHE A 955 -3.12 -7.91 -34.32
N ILE A 956 -3.59 -7.84 -35.57
CA ILE A 956 -4.39 -8.91 -36.19
C ILE A 956 -3.58 -10.21 -36.32
N LEU A 957 -2.33 -10.13 -36.80
CA LEU A 957 -1.44 -11.29 -36.90
C LEU A 957 -1.18 -11.94 -35.54
N ALA A 958 -0.94 -11.13 -34.50
CA ALA A 958 -0.76 -11.62 -33.14
C ALA A 958 -2.01 -12.32 -32.59
N GLN A 959 -3.22 -11.86 -32.93
CA GLN A 959 -4.44 -12.60 -32.56
C GLN A 959 -4.58 -13.92 -33.33
N GLY A 960 -4.10 -13.99 -34.57
CA GLY A 960 -4.11 -15.19 -35.40
C GLY A 960 -3.41 -16.42 -34.79
N ILE A 961 -2.49 -16.20 -33.84
CA ILE A 961 -1.83 -17.29 -33.08
C ILE A 961 -2.86 -18.19 -32.36
N LEU A 962 -4.06 -17.69 -32.06
CA LEU A 962 -5.14 -18.47 -31.47
C LEU A 962 -5.63 -19.64 -32.35
N GLU A 963 -5.25 -19.72 -33.62
CA GLU A 963 -5.52 -20.89 -34.49
C GLU A 963 -4.70 -22.13 -34.11
N GLN A 964 -3.64 -21.97 -33.30
CA GLN A 964 -2.73 -23.05 -32.86
C GLN A 964 -3.33 -23.93 -31.75
N GLU A 965 -4.46 -24.58 -32.05
CA GLU A 965 -5.30 -25.31 -31.08
C GLU A 965 -4.54 -26.40 -30.32
N GLN A 966 -3.70 -27.18 -31.01
CA GLN A 966 -2.95 -28.28 -30.38
C GLN A 966 -1.95 -27.76 -29.34
N HIS A 967 -1.20 -26.70 -29.67
CA HIS A 967 -0.20 -26.12 -28.77
C HIS A 967 -0.87 -25.45 -27.57
N ILE A 968 -1.90 -24.64 -27.81
CA ILE A 968 -2.64 -23.95 -26.74
C ILE A 968 -3.31 -24.96 -25.80
N SER A 969 -3.89 -26.04 -26.33
CA SER A 969 -4.49 -27.10 -25.51
C SER A 969 -3.46 -27.81 -24.64
N ARG A 970 -2.24 -28.08 -25.17
CA ARG A 970 -1.13 -28.63 -24.39
C ARG A 970 -0.70 -27.70 -23.28
N LEU A 971 -0.55 -26.40 -23.53
CA LEU A 971 -0.23 -25.40 -22.49
C LEU A 971 -1.23 -25.43 -21.33
N PHE A 972 -2.53 -25.57 -21.61
CA PHE A 972 -3.54 -25.73 -20.55
C PHE A 972 -3.38 -27.03 -19.74
N VAL A 973 -3.13 -28.15 -20.42
CA VAL A 973 -2.90 -29.46 -19.79
C VAL A 973 -1.62 -29.48 -18.96
N ASP A 974 -0.57 -28.81 -19.44
CA ASP A 974 0.71 -28.64 -18.76
C ASP A 974 0.62 -27.67 -17.56
N GLY A 975 -0.57 -27.10 -17.30
CA GLY A 975 -0.87 -26.38 -16.07
C GLY A 975 -0.65 -24.87 -16.15
N ILE A 976 -0.66 -24.23 -17.32
CA ILE A 976 -0.45 -22.77 -17.45
C ILE A 976 -1.44 -21.92 -16.59
N LEU A 977 -2.62 -22.46 -16.25
CA LEU A 977 -3.63 -21.88 -15.34
C LEU A 977 -3.97 -22.78 -14.13
N GLY A 978 -3.07 -23.70 -13.79
CA GLY A 978 -3.22 -24.63 -12.67
C GLY A 978 -4.24 -25.74 -12.90
N ARG A 979 -4.61 -26.42 -11.81
CA ARG A 979 -5.44 -27.66 -11.82
C ARG A 979 -6.86 -27.46 -12.36
N ASN A 980 -7.38 -26.23 -12.38
CA ASN A 980 -8.74 -25.91 -12.84
C ASN A 980 -8.80 -25.44 -14.31
N PHE A 981 -7.94 -25.99 -15.19
CA PHE A 981 -7.81 -25.56 -16.58
C PHE A 981 -8.99 -25.94 -17.51
N SER A 982 -9.90 -26.82 -17.09
CA SER A 982 -11.00 -27.33 -17.94
C SER A 982 -11.97 -26.24 -18.43
N LYS A 983 -12.29 -25.28 -17.58
CA LYS A 983 -13.16 -24.13 -17.92
C LYS A 983 -12.50 -23.16 -18.91
N PRO A 984 -11.26 -22.67 -18.69
CA PRO A 984 -10.62 -21.79 -19.66
C PRO A 984 -10.32 -22.50 -20.99
N LEU A 985 -9.96 -23.80 -20.97
CA LEU A 985 -9.76 -24.58 -22.20
C LEU A 985 -11.07 -24.69 -23.00
N SER A 986 -12.17 -25.10 -22.38
CA SER A 986 -13.47 -25.17 -23.06
C SER A 986 -13.93 -23.82 -23.61
N PHE A 987 -13.69 -22.73 -22.85
CA PHE A 987 -13.99 -21.37 -23.31
C PHE A 987 -13.18 -20.98 -24.55
N TYR A 988 -11.88 -21.27 -24.57
CA TYR A 988 -11.03 -21.04 -25.73
C TYR A 988 -11.57 -21.79 -26.94
N LEU A 989 -11.74 -23.12 -26.85
CA LEU A 989 -12.17 -23.98 -27.95
C LEU A 989 -13.54 -23.59 -28.54
N MET A 990 -14.46 -23.08 -27.71
CA MET A 990 -15.80 -22.66 -28.16
C MET A 990 -15.82 -21.26 -28.79
N GLY A 991 -14.88 -20.38 -28.43
CA GLY A 991 -15.00 -18.94 -28.70
C GLY A 991 -13.98 -18.34 -29.67
N TYR A 992 -12.84 -18.99 -29.90
CA TYR A 992 -11.73 -18.36 -30.63
C TYR A 992 -12.06 -18.08 -32.12
N GLN A 993 -12.79 -18.97 -32.79
CA GLN A 993 -13.11 -18.80 -34.22
C GLN A 993 -14.02 -17.60 -34.46
N GLU A 994 -15.10 -17.45 -33.68
CA GLU A 994 -16.01 -16.29 -33.76
C GLU A 994 -15.25 -14.98 -33.48
N TYR A 995 -14.34 -15.01 -32.51
CA TYR A 995 -13.50 -13.87 -32.17
C TYR A 995 -12.58 -13.46 -33.32
N LEU A 996 -11.86 -14.41 -33.93
CA LEU A 996 -10.93 -14.10 -35.02
C LEU A 996 -11.65 -13.54 -36.25
N VAL A 997 -12.83 -14.08 -36.60
CA VAL A 997 -13.66 -13.51 -37.67
C VAL A 997 -14.02 -12.05 -37.36
N ALA A 998 -14.40 -11.75 -36.12
CA ALA A 998 -14.77 -10.40 -35.71
C ALA A 998 -13.58 -9.42 -35.66
N ILE A 999 -12.37 -9.91 -35.36
CA ILE A 999 -11.14 -9.10 -35.35
C ILE A 999 -10.63 -8.83 -36.78
N ARG A 1000 -10.68 -9.81 -37.68
CA ARG A 1000 -10.32 -9.62 -39.10
C ARG A 1000 -11.22 -8.58 -39.76
N GLY A 1001 -12.51 -8.54 -39.41
CA GLY A 1001 -13.43 -7.48 -39.84
C GLY A 1001 -13.14 -6.07 -39.30
N LEU A 1002 -12.05 -5.85 -38.54
CA LEU A 1002 -11.55 -4.52 -38.16
C LEU A 1002 -10.44 -4.01 -39.08
N GLU A 1003 -9.99 -4.85 -40.01
CA GLU A 1003 -9.01 -4.49 -41.05
C GLU A 1003 -9.65 -3.62 -42.14
N GLU A 1004 -10.90 -3.92 -42.48
CA GLU A 1004 -11.82 -3.12 -43.32
C GLU A 1004 -12.32 -1.87 -42.58
#